data_AF-A0A3Q3MAZ1-F1
#
_entry.id   AF-A0A3Q3MAZ1-F1
#
_cell.length_a   1.000
_cell.length_b   1.000
_cell.length_c   1.000
_cell.angle_alpha   90.00
_cell.angle_beta   90.00
_cell.angle_gamma   90.00
#
_symmetry.space_group_name_H-M   'P 1'
#
loop_
_entity.id
_entity.type
_entity.pdbx_description
1 polymer ?
#
loop_
_entity_poly.entity_id
_entity_poly.type
_entity_poly.pdbx_seq_one_letter_code
_entity_poly.pdbx_strand_id
1 'polypeptide(L)'
;MVHVASLFFSSVSSSALVVSSRVEVEPRCPLGQFPCGNLSECLPQALQCNGHKDCPNGADERRCGDNIGWADLFGQKLQNTHPLDQYFLKECCKSLCVQYFCSFCICFMSLRSNEIRVLSDFVFSKYSALQRLFLQNNNLQFISKHAFSGLHNLKRLFLSENLISSLSPGVFRDLHQLEWLMLDHNPLRSLSQDTFIGLQSLMYLSMVDTSLQQLPHPSFCQHMPALDWLDLEGNQIQTLNYSILKTCSKLEVLLLMDNRIRRVPENTFQSLWKLAELNLSSNRIRDLPKNTFKNLSKSLLKLNISHNPFVRIHPSHFNHLTHLQSLALEGIEIPDIQTKMFLPMMNLSHIYFKKFQYCSYAPHVRSCKPNTDGISSFEDLLANIVLRVSVWVMAFITCFGNLLVIGMRSLIRAENNLHAACIKVLCCADCLMGVYLFFIGVFDVKFRGQYNRNALLWMESVECRTIGFLAMLSSEVSVLLLTYLTLEKFLVIVFPFSNLRPGKIQTGVVLTSIWLLGFIIAAVPLMNEDVFGNYYGHNGVCFPLHSDRQEKPTAKGYSIGIFLGLNLVAFLVIVFSYSSMFYSIYKTGINATDLRSRLHKDVAVANRFFFIVFSDALCWIPIFLVKILSLLEVEIPGTISSWVVIFILPINSALNPILYTLTTSFFREQVELLLCRWQRRPILKKDHKSLTSSTIFMETSRAPCCQQLTYLQRVSLTTADPRYA
;
A
#
# COMPACT_ATOMS: atom_id res chain seq x y z
N MET A 1 45.48 21.02 9.75
CA MET A 1 46.34 19.96 10.33
C MET A 1 46.14 18.73 9.47
N VAL A 2 46.92 18.54 8.41
CA VAL A 2 48.31 18.03 8.36
C VAL A 2 48.32 16.50 8.22
N HIS A 3 48.73 16.07 7.00
CA HIS A 3 49.53 14.86 6.68
C HIS A 3 48.89 13.45 6.83
N VAL A 4 49.01 12.45 5.94
CA VAL A 4 49.95 12.02 4.85
C VAL A 4 49.17 10.96 4.00
N ALA A 5 48.94 11.06 2.68
CA ALA A 5 49.81 10.76 1.52
C ALA A 5 50.36 9.29 1.48
N SER A 6 49.79 8.36 0.71
CA SER A 6 50.12 8.06 -0.70
C SER A 6 51.18 6.95 -0.94
N LEU A 7 51.02 6.26 -2.08
CA LEU A 7 51.99 5.46 -2.88
C LEU A 7 52.03 3.95 -2.53
N PHE A 8 51.87 3.01 -3.46
CA PHE A 8 52.74 2.80 -4.64
C PHE A 8 52.07 2.00 -5.78
N PHE A 9 52.32 2.45 -7.01
CA PHE A 9 52.17 1.72 -8.29
C PHE A 9 53.57 1.22 -8.71
N SER A 10 53.69 -0.01 -9.23
CA SER A 10 54.68 -0.50 -10.23
C SER A 10 54.61 -2.04 -10.30
N SER A 11 54.05 -2.64 -11.35
CA SER A 11 54.62 -2.98 -12.67
C SER A 11 55.43 -4.29 -12.67
N VAL A 12 55.02 -5.29 -13.47
CA VAL A 12 55.81 -6.01 -14.51
C VAL A 12 54.90 -7.06 -15.20
N SER A 13 54.93 -7.05 -16.53
CA SER A 13 54.32 -8.03 -17.45
C SER A 13 55.25 -9.22 -17.72
N SER A 14 54.70 -10.43 -17.97
CA SER A 14 54.99 -11.29 -19.15
C SER A 14 54.39 -12.71 -19.02
N SER A 15 53.53 -13.04 -20.01
CA SER A 15 53.49 -14.27 -20.83
C SER A 15 53.23 -15.67 -20.22
N ALA A 16 51.97 -16.10 -20.41
CA ALA A 16 51.50 -17.39 -20.96
C ALA A 16 52.04 -18.74 -20.43
N LEU A 17 51.13 -19.53 -19.84
CA LEU A 17 50.92 -20.93 -20.26
C LEU A 17 49.47 -21.36 -20.00
N VAL A 18 48.81 -21.72 -21.10
CA VAL A 18 47.45 -22.25 -21.16
C VAL A 18 47.45 -23.64 -20.53
N VAL A 19 46.70 -23.82 -19.45
CA VAL A 19 46.16 -25.13 -19.05
C VAL A 19 44.66 -24.98 -18.93
N SER A 20 43.98 -25.46 -19.98
CA SER A 20 42.54 -25.60 -20.03
C SER A 20 42.09 -26.67 -19.03
N SER A 21 41.56 -26.24 -17.88
CA SER A 21 40.63 -27.04 -17.09
C SER A 21 39.32 -26.28 -16.99
N ARG A 22 38.29 -26.78 -17.68
CA ARG A 22 36.91 -26.31 -17.57
C ARG A 22 36.46 -26.50 -16.11
N VAL A 23 36.56 -25.43 -15.33
CA VAL A 23 35.76 -25.23 -14.13
C VAL A 23 34.66 -24.28 -14.55
N GLU A 24 33.41 -24.75 -14.57
CA GLU A 24 32.24 -23.88 -14.66
C GLU A 24 32.25 -22.99 -13.42
N VAL A 25 32.84 -21.81 -13.55
CA VAL A 25 32.75 -20.75 -12.55
C VAL A 25 31.34 -20.20 -12.69
N GLU A 26 30.44 -20.56 -11.76
CA GLU A 26 29.24 -19.74 -11.51
C GLU A 26 29.68 -18.28 -11.47
N PRO A 27 29.09 -17.39 -12.30
CA PRO A 27 29.43 -15.97 -12.22
C PRO A 27 28.99 -15.48 -10.85
N ARG A 28 29.94 -15.38 -9.92
CA ARG A 28 29.69 -14.87 -8.57
C ARG A 28 29.37 -13.39 -8.68
N CYS A 29 28.08 -13.10 -8.82
CA CYS A 29 27.56 -11.76 -8.72
C CYS A 29 27.89 -11.17 -7.33
N PRO A 30 28.15 -9.86 -7.23
CA PRO A 30 28.35 -9.21 -5.94
C PRO A 30 27.08 -9.34 -5.07
N LEU A 31 27.26 -9.26 -3.74
CA LEU A 31 26.14 -9.35 -2.78
C LEU A 31 25.01 -8.37 -3.14
N GLY A 32 23.77 -8.86 -3.20
CA GLY A 32 22.62 -8.07 -3.64
C GLY A 32 22.30 -8.18 -5.14
N GLN A 33 23.11 -8.91 -5.92
CA GLN A 33 22.87 -9.19 -7.33
C GLN A 33 22.82 -10.69 -7.61
N PHE A 34 21.98 -11.07 -8.57
CA PHE A 34 21.70 -12.44 -8.97
C PHE A 34 21.96 -12.62 -10.46
N PRO A 35 22.56 -13.75 -10.87
CA PRO A 35 22.87 -13.98 -12.28
C PRO A 35 21.60 -14.21 -13.09
N CYS A 36 21.61 -13.74 -14.35
CA CYS A 36 20.56 -13.99 -15.34
C CYS A 36 20.60 -15.43 -15.88
N GLY A 37 20.39 -16.41 -15.00
CA GLY A 37 20.57 -17.82 -15.32
C GLY A 37 22.05 -18.15 -15.59
N ASN A 38 22.36 -18.69 -16.77
CA ASN A 38 23.74 -19.05 -17.14
C ASN A 38 24.50 -17.88 -17.80
N LEU A 39 23.95 -16.67 -17.80
CA LEU A 39 24.61 -15.48 -18.34
C LEU A 39 25.55 -14.88 -17.29
N SER A 40 26.64 -14.25 -17.74
CA SER A 40 27.55 -13.46 -16.89
C SER A 40 26.96 -12.13 -16.42
N GLU A 41 25.72 -11.83 -16.82
CA GLU A 41 24.99 -10.62 -16.45
C GLU A 41 24.34 -10.81 -15.08
N CYS A 42 24.55 -9.84 -14.20
CA CYS A 42 24.04 -9.83 -12.84
C CYS A 42 22.99 -8.74 -12.70
N LEU A 43 21.80 -9.09 -12.24
CA LEU A 43 20.73 -8.14 -11.94
C LEU A 43 20.59 -7.92 -10.43
N PRO A 44 20.32 -6.69 -9.98
CA PRO A 44 20.00 -6.43 -8.58
C PRO A 44 18.74 -7.19 -8.13
N GLN A 45 18.67 -7.50 -6.83
CA GLN A 45 17.52 -8.13 -6.16
C GLN A 45 16.16 -7.49 -6.53
N ALA A 46 16.15 -6.18 -6.76
CA ALA A 46 14.98 -5.38 -7.12
C ALA A 46 14.30 -5.81 -8.43
N LEU A 47 15.11 -6.25 -9.39
CA LEU A 47 14.68 -6.60 -10.75
C LEU A 47 14.42 -8.10 -10.89
N GLN A 48 14.53 -8.85 -9.79
CA GLN A 48 14.11 -10.24 -9.76
C GLN A 48 12.64 -10.31 -9.37
N CYS A 49 11.83 -11.03 -10.16
CA CYS A 49 10.43 -11.28 -9.84
C CYS A 49 9.60 -10.00 -9.64
N ASN A 50 9.85 -9.02 -10.52
CA ASN A 50 9.16 -7.73 -10.57
C ASN A 50 8.03 -7.72 -11.62
N GLY A 51 7.86 -8.78 -12.40
CA GLY A 51 6.86 -8.89 -13.47
C GLY A 51 7.34 -8.37 -14.83
N HIS A 52 8.58 -7.92 -14.94
CA HIS A 52 9.23 -7.41 -16.15
C HIS A 52 10.42 -8.29 -16.52
N LYS A 53 10.64 -8.52 -17.82
CA LYS A 53 11.79 -9.29 -18.31
C LYS A 53 12.98 -8.36 -18.51
N ASP A 54 13.79 -8.22 -17.48
CA ASP A 54 15.02 -7.45 -17.47
C ASP A 54 16.22 -8.30 -17.92
N CYS A 55 16.19 -9.62 -17.70
CA CYS A 55 17.17 -10.53 -18.29
C CYS A 55 16.89 -10.80 -19.78
N PRO A 56 17.93 -10.93 -20.65
CA PRO A 56 17.77 -11.27 -22.06
C PRO A 56 17.01 -12.58 -22.32
N ASN A 57 17.14 -13.54 -21.40
CA ASN A 57 16.48 -14.84 -21.42
C ASN A 57 15.20 -14.90 -20.57
N GLY A 58 14.83 -13.78 -19.92
CA GLY A 58 13.74 -13.70 -18.94
C GLY A 58 13.90 -14.66 -17.76
N ALA A 59 15.13 -14.96 -17.34
CA ALA A 59 15.41 -15.88 -16.23
C ALA A 59 15.10 -15.29 -14.85
N ASP A 60 15.20 -13.97 -14.72
CA ASP A 60 14.73 -13.15 -13.60
C ASP A 60 13.28 -13.43 -13.21
N GLU A 61 12.40 -13.59 -14.19
CA GLU A 61 10.96 -13.84 -13.97
C GLU A 61 10.60 -15.33 -13.84
N ARG A 62 11.60 -16.21 -13.84
CA ARG A 62 11.39 -17.66 -13.66
C ARG A 62 11.54 -18.06 -12.20
N ARG A 63 10.61 -18.91 -11.74
CA ARG A 63 10.56 -19.46 -10.37
C ARG A 63 10.39 -18.36 -9.31
N CYS A 64 9.47 -17.43 -9.57
CA CYS A 64 9.10 -16.34 -8.67
C CYS A 64 7.98 -16.70 -7.68
N GLY A 65 7.29 -17.82 -7.92
CA GLY A 65 6.36 -18.38 -6.96
C GLY A 65 7.11 -19.12 -5.86
N ASP A 66 6.69 -18.90 -4.61
CA ASP A 66 7.12 -19.69 -3.46
C ASP A 66 6.40 -21.05 -3.44
N ASN A 67 6.75 -21.88 -4.43
CA ASN A 67 6.31 -23.26 -4.53
C ASN A 67 7.14 -24.22 -3.64
N ILE A 68 8.06 -23.65 -2.85
CA ILE A 68 8.93 -24.39 -1.94
C ILE A 68 8.06 -25.10 -0.91
N GLY A 69 8.49 -26.31 -0.55
CA GLY A 69 7.77 -27.17 0.36
C GLY A 69 6.96 -28.19 -0.42
N TRP A 70 5.76 -28.50 0.07
CA TRP A 70 5.06 -29.65 -0.46
C TRP A 70 4.35 -29.40 -1.79
N ALA A 71 4.21 -28.18 -2.30
CA ALA A 71 3.68 -27.97 -3.65
C ALA A 71 4.58 -28.60 -4.74
N ASP A 72 5.91 -28.51 -4.59
CA ASP A 72 6.89 -29.17 -5.45
C ASP A 72 6.93 -30.70 -5.22
N LEU A 73 6.85 -31.16 -3.96
CA LEU A 73 6.80 -32.60 -3.63
C LEU A 73 5.49 -33.27 -4.06
N PHE A 74 4.36 -32.59 -3.90
CA PHE A 74 3.02 -33.01 -4.33
C PHE A 74 2.97 -33.05 -5.85
N GLY A 75 3.52 -32.03 -6.52
CA GLY A 75 3.70 -32.02 -7.97
C GLY A 75 4.50 -33.21 -8.49
N GLN A 76 5.57 -33.64 -7.80
CA GLN A 76 6.35 -34.83 -8.19
C GLN A 76 5.71 -36.17 -7.78
N LYS A 77 5.14 -36.27 -6.57
CA LYS A 77 4.36 -37.46 -6.12
C LYS A 77 3.14 -37.67 -7.01
N LEU A 78 2.48 -36.59 -7.47
CA LEU A 78 1.41 -36.66 -8.46
C LEU A 78 1.89 -36.66 -9.91
N GLN A 79 3.05 -36.15 -10.31
CA GLN A 79 3.51 -36.30 -11.70
C GLN A 79 3.93 -37.73 -12.01
N ASN A 80 4.37 -38.49 -10.99
CA ASN A 80 4.45 -39.95 -11.08
C ASN A 80 3.06 -40.63 -11.18
N THR A 81 1.98 -39.87 -10.98
CA THR A 81 0.60 -40.20 -11.38
C THR A 81 0.10 -39.15 -12.37
N HIS A 82 0.69 -39.08 -13.58
CA HIS A 82 0.26 -38.31 -14.75
C HIS A 82 -1.18 -37.74 -14.70
N PRO A 83 -1.47 -36.57 -15.31
CA PRO A 83 -2.84 -36.08 -15.48
C PRO A 83 -3.65 -37.05 -16.37
N LEU A 84 -4.15 -38.10 -15.74
CA LEU A 84 -4.89 -39.23 -16.28
C LEU A 84 -6.05 -39.55 -15.31
N ASP A 85 -6.63 -38.52 -14.67
CA ASP A 85 -7.98 -38.62 -14.13
C ASP A 85 -9.03 -38.86 -15.24
N GLN A 86 -8.62 -38.85 -16.51
CA GLN A 86 -9.44 -39.22 -17.66
C GLN A 86 -9.17 -40.65 -18.21
N TYR A 87 -8.16 -41.40 -17.75
CA TYR A 87 -7.75 -42.68 -18.40
C TYR A 87 -7.51 -43.88 -17.47
N PHE A 88 -7.61 -43.74 -16.14
CA PHE A 88 -7.50 -44.89 -15.21
C PHE A 88 -8.82 -45.65 -14.98
N LEU A 89 -9.59 -45.87 -16.04
CA LEU A 89 -10.79 -46.73 -16.02
C LEU A 89 -10.46 -48.23 -16.21
N LYS A 90 -9.18 -48.62 -16.32
CA LYS A 90 -8.77 -49.93 -16.84
C LYS A 90 -8.11 -50.91 -15.87
N GLU A 91 -7.90 -50.57 -14.60
CA GLU A 91 -7.18 -51.46 -13.67
C GLU A 91 -7.98 -51.93 -12.45
N CYS A 92 -9.31 -51.86 -12.49
CA CYS A 92 -10.13 -52.35 -11.38
C CYS A 92 -10.74 -53.74 -11.53
N CYS A 93 -10.46 -54.42 -12.64
CA CYS A 93 -10.92 -55.79 -12.87
C CYS A 93 -9.81 -56.63 -13.53
N LYS A 94 -8.76 -56.95 -12.76
CA LYS A 94 -7.78 -57.99 -13.13
C LYS A 94 -7.63 -58.98 -11.98
N SER A 95 -8.71 -59.66 -11.63
CA SER A 95 -8.66 -60.88 -10.81
C SER A 95 -10.00 -61.62 -10.86
N LEU A 96 -10.00 -62.79 -11.51
CA LEU A 96 -11.01 -63.85 -11.53
C LEU A 96 -12.46 -63.46 -11.90
N CYS A 97 -12.77 -63.47 -13.21
CA CYS A 97 -14.12 -63.81 -13.66
C CYS A 97 -14.06 -65.29 -14.11
N VAL A 98 -14.42 -66.22 -13.21
CA VAL A 98 -14.72 -67.62 -13.57
C VAL A 98 -16.24 -67.67 -13.78
N GLN A 99 -16.62 -68.14 -14.97
CA GLN A 99 -17.98 -68.38 -15.47
C GLN A 99 -19.15 -68.17 -14.47
N TYR A 100 -19.98 -67.18 -14.79
CA TYR A 100 -21.39 -66.96 -14.38
C TYR A 100 -21.77 -66.14 -13.13
N PHE A 101 -20.86 -65.47 -12.42
CA PHE A 101 -21.24 -64.36 -11.52
C PHE A 101 -20.12 -63.31 -11.45
N CYS A 102 -20.06 -62.36 -12.40
CA CYS A 102 -19.20 -61.19 -12.23
C CYS A 102 -19.92 -60.22 -11.27
N SER A 103 -19.59 -60.26 -9.98
CA SER A 103 -19.97 -59.22 -9.03
C SER A 103 -19.32 -57.91 -9.50
N PHE A 104 -20.13 -56.84 -9.65
CA PHE A 104 -19.65 -55.55 -10.14
C PHE A 104 -18.54 -55.02 -9.23
N CYS A 105 -17.29 -55.06 -9.70
CA CYS A 105 -16.12 -54.58 -8.99
C CYS A 105 -16.08 -53.04 -9.07
N ILE A 106 -16.86 -52.35 -8.23
CA ILE A 106 -16.91 -50.89 -8.17
C ILE A 106 -15.73 -50.39 -7.33
N CYS A 107 -14.76 -49.76 -7.98
CA CYS A 107 -13.60 -49.16 -7.32
C CYS A 107 -13.68 -47.66 -7.09
N PHE A 108 -14.63 -46.99 -7.73
CA PHE A 108 -14.84 -45.57 -7.64
C PHE A 108 -16.34 -45.32 -7.47
N MET A 109 -16.69 -44.53 -6.46
CA MET A 109 -18.07 -44.17 -6.19
C MET A 109 -18.13 -42.68 -5.84
N SER A 110 -18.91 -41.92 -6.62
CA SER A 110 -19.17 -40.52 -6.36
C SER A 110 -20.62 -40.31 -5.98
N LEU A 111 -20.82 -39.81 -4.77
CA LEU A 111 -22.09 -39.40 -4.18
C LEU A 111 -22.05 -37.90 -3.81
N ARG A 112 -21.15 -37.14 -4.44
CA ARG A 112 -20.98 -35.70 -4.23
C ARG A 112 -22.22 -34.91 -4.65
N SER A 113 -22.50 -33.80 -3.95
CA SER A 113 -23.56 -32.85 -4.30
C SER A 113 -24.96 -33.47 -4.29
N ASN A 114 -25.23 -34.35 -3.33
CA ASN A 114 -26.56 -34.88 -3.06
C ASN A 114 -27.10 -34.32 -1.73
N GLU A 115 -28.29 -34.75 -1.32
CA GLU A 115 -28.92 -34.32 -0.06
C GLU A 115 -28.78 -35.37 1.05
N ILE A 116 -27.71 -36.17 1.03
CA ILE A 116 -27.55 -37.28 1.99
C ILE A 116 -27.35 -36.70 3.39
N ARG A 117 -28.18 -37.12 4.35
CA ARG A 117 -28.12 -36.65 5.75
C ARG A 117 -27.49 -37.65 6.72
N VAL A 118 -27.61 -38.94 6.42
CA VAL A 118 -27.25 -40.03 7.34
C VAL A 118 -26.56 -41.15 6.57
N LEU A 119 -25.43 -41.64 7.10
CA LEU A 119 -24.82 -42.90 6.67
C LEU A 119 -25.10 -43.99 7.70
N SER A 120 -25.90 -44.99 7.31
CA SER A 120 -26.27 -46.13 8.15
C SER A 120 -25.16 -47.18 8.20
N ASP A 121 -25.28 -48.10 9.16
CA ASP A 121 -24.34 -49.22 9.32
C ASP A 121 -24.23 -50.07 8.05
N PHE A 122 -23.00 -50.46 7.70
CA PHE A 122 -22.66 -51.38 6.62
C PHE A 122 -23.16 -50.96 5.22
N VAL A 123 -23.53 -49.69 5.01
CA VAL A 123 -24.11 -49.19 3.75
C VAL A 123 -23.23 -49.46 2.53
N PHE A 124 -21.90 -49.46 2.70
CA PHE A 124 -20.93 -49.73 1.63
C PHE A 124 -20.31 -51.13 1.66
N SER A 125 -20.73 -52.00 2.58
CA SER A 125 -20.09 -53.32 2.81
C SER A 125 -20.06 -54.24 1.58
N LYS A 126 -21.01 -54.07 0.65
CA LYS A 126 -21.07 -54.83 -0.61
C LYS A 126 -19.98 -54.44 -1.62
N TYR A 127 -19.33 -53.28 -1.43
CA TYR A 127 -18.34 -52.72 -2.35
C TYR A 127 -16.91 -52.82 -1.78
N SER A 128 -16.48 -54.01 -1.38
CA SER A 128 -15.17 -54.24 -0.75
C SER A 128 -13.96 -53.91 -1.63
N ALA A 129 -14.14 -53.82 -2.94
CA ALA A 129 -13.12 -53.40 -3.91
C ALA A 129 -13.02 -51.86 -4.07
N LEU A 130 -13.85 -51.08 -3.36
CA LEU A 130 -13.89 -49.63 -3.49
C LEU A 130 -12.58 -48.99 -3.05
N GLN A 131 -11.97 -48.17 -3.92
CA GLN A 131 -10.72 -47.46 -3.67
C GLN A 131 -10.92 -45.95 -3.46
N ARG A 132 -11.94 -45.35 -4.09
CA ARG A 132 -12.21 -43.91 -4.00
C ARG A 132 -13.69 -43.65 -3.72
N LEU A 133 -13.97 -42.90 -2.65
CA LEU A 133 -15.33 -42.53 -2.25
C LEU A 133 -15.45 -41.01 -2.06
N PHE A 134 -16.36 -40.41 -2.82
CA PHE A 134 -16.65 -38.97 -2.79
C PHE A 134 -18.03 -38.73 -2.17
N LEU A 135 -18.06 -38.04 -1.04
CA LEU A 135 -19.27 -37.69 -0.30
C LEU A 135 -19.34 -36.17 -0.02
N GLN A 136 -18.57 -35.35 -0.75
CA GLN A 136 -18.53 -33.92 -0.49
C GLN A 136 -19.84 -33.21 -0.85
N ASN A 137 -20.04 -32.00 -0.31
CA ASN A 137 -21.19 -31.14 -0.61
C ASN A 137 -22.52 -31.89 -0.38
N ASN A 138 -22.66 -32.55 0.76
CA ASN A 138 -23.90 -33.18 1.18
C ASN A 138 -24.40 -32.51 2.47
N ASN A 139 -25.52 -32.99 3.01
CA ASN A 139 -26.06 -32.53 4.29
C ASN A 139 -25.77 -33.52 5.42
N LEU A 140 -24.63 -34.24 5.37
CA LEU A 140 -24.35 -35.33 6.30
C LEU A 140 -24.18 -34.80 7.71
N GLN A 141 -25.06 -35.22 8.62
CA GLN A 141 -25.02 -34.87 10.04
C GLN A 141 -24.56 -36.03 10.91
N PHE A 142 -24.94 -37.26 10.53
CA PHE A 142 -24.66 -38.47 11.29
C PHE A 142 -23.99 -39.54 10.43
N ILE A 143 -22.85 -40.03 10.89
CA ILE A 143 -22.15 -41.18 10.32
C ILE A 143 -22.13 -42.27 11.39
N SER A 144 -22.78 -43.39 11.09
CA SER A 144 -22.77 -44.52 12.01
C SER A 144 -21.38 -45.13 12.13
N LYS A 145 -21.07 -45.70 13.31
CA LYS A 145 -19.76 -46.30 13.61
C LYS A 145 -19.33 -47.37 12.60
N HIS A 146 -20.28 -48.10 12.02
CA HIS A 146 -20.01 -49.17 11.05
C HIS A 146 -20.31 -48.77 9.60
N ALA A 147 -20.49 -47.48 9.31
CA ALA A 147 -20.83 -47.01 7.96
C ALA A 147 -19.80 -47.42 6.89
N PHE A 148 -18.51 -47.38 7.22
CA PHE A 148 -17.40 -47.72 6.32
C PHE A 148 -16.84 -49.14 6.54
N SER A 149 -17.52 -49.98 7.31
CA SER A 149 -17.04 -51.33 7.60
C SER A 149 -17.02 -52.20 6.33
N GLY A 150 -15.96 -52.99 6.16
CA GLY A 150 -15.72 -53.84 4.98
C GLY A 150 -14.99 -53.16 3.81
N LEU A 151 -14.67 -51.87 3.89
CA LEU A 151 -13.97 -51.11 2.84
C LEU A 151 -12.43 -51.17 2.98
N HIS A 152 -11.86 -52.38 3.01
CA HIS A 152 -10.43 -52.59 3.30
C HIS A 152 -9.47 -52.05 2.22
N ASN A 153 -9.96 -51.86 1.00
CA ASN A 153 -9.17 -51.37 -0.14
C ASN A 153 -9.32 -49.86 -0.40
N LEU A 154 -10.07 -49.15 0.46
CA LEU A 154 -10.34 -47.73 0.26
C LEU A 154 -9.06 -46.92 0.46
N LYS A 155 -8.66 -46.15 -0.56
CA LYS A 155 -7.47 -45.30 -0.57
C LYS A 155 -7.78 -43.83 -0.36
N ARG A 156 -8.91 -43.33 -0.88
CA ARG A 156 -9.27 -41.92 -0.78
C ARG A 156 -10.72 -41.75 -0.33
N LEU A 157 -10.92 -40.99 0.73
CA LEU A 157 -12.23 -40.68 1.29
C LEU A 157 -12.38 -39.17 1.42
N PHE A 158 -13.41 -38.63 0.77
CA PHE A 158 -13.71 -37.21 0.80
C PHE A 158 -15.07 -36.96 1.45
N LEU A 159 -15.08 -36.25 2.57
CA LEU A 159 -16.25 -35.91 3.38
C LEU A 159 -16.40 -34.39 3.57
N SER A 160 -15.65 -33.58 2.83
CA SER A 160 -15.64 -32.12 2.96
C SER A 160 -17.02 -31.49 2.69
N GLU A 161 -17.28 -30.31 3.24
CA GLU A 161 -18.51 -29.52 3.00
C GLU A 161 -19.78 -30.31 3.37
N ASN A 162 -19.87 -30.67 4.64
CA ASN A 162 -20.98 -31.40 5.24
C ASN A 162 -21.31 -30.78 6.62
N LEU A 163 -22.23 -31.39 7.37
CA LEU A 163 -22.68 -30.90 8.68
C LEU A 163 -22.29 -31.86 9.82
N ILE A 164 -21.16 -32.57 9.66
CA ILE A 164 -20.73 -33.59 10.61
C ILE A 164 -20.26 -32.91 11.90
N SER A 165 -20.98 -33.15 12.98
CA SER A 165 -20.69 -32.54 14.29
C SER A 165 -19.80 -33.38 15.19
N SER A 166 -19.71 -34.69 14.95
CA SER A 166 -18.86 -35.61 15.71
C SER A 166 -18.60 -36.89 14.91
N LEU A 167 -17.47 -37.53 15.20
CA LEU A 167 -17.10 -38.82 14.62
C LEU A 167 -16.98 -39.87 15.72
N SER A 168 -17.67 -41.00 15.55
CA SER A 168 -17.63 -42.10 16.50
C SER A 168 -16.22 -42.71 16.61
N PRO A 169 -15.77 -43.12 17.81
CA PRO A 169 -14.52 -43.87 17.98
C PRO A 169 -14.48 -45.13 17.09
N GLY A 170 -13.39 -45.28 16.31
CA GLY A 170 -13.21 -46.40 15.39
C GLY A 170 -14.09 -46.39 14.14
N VAL A 171 -14.67 -45.25 13.75
CA VAL A 171 -15.47 -45.14 12.51
C VAL A 171 -14.66 -45.52 11.24
N PHE A 172 -13.33 -45.40 11.29
CA PHE A 172 -12.42 -45.74 10.20
C PHE A 172 -11.65 -47.06 10.42
N ARG A 173 -12.08 -47.89 11.37
CA ARG A 173 -11.32 -49.07 11.85
C ARG A 173 -10.83 -50.00 10.74
N ASP A 174 -11.65 -50.24 9.72
CA ASP A 174 -11.38 -51.21 8.67
C ASP A 174 -10.58 -50.62 7.49
N LEU A 175 -10.33 -49.31 7.48
CA LEU A 175 -9.75 -48.54 6.35
C LEU A 175 -8.21 -48.55 6.36
N HIS A 176 -7.61 -49.74 6.42
CA HIS A 176 -6.16 -49.90 6.61
C HIS A 176 -5.30 -49.36 5.45
N GLN A 177 -5.85 -49.33 4.24
CA GLN A 177 -5.20 -48.81 3.02
C GLN A 177 -5.54 -47.35 2.71
N LEU A 178 -6.25 -46.65 3.60
CA LEU A 178 -6.63 -45.27 3.36
C LEU A 178 -5.39 -44.39 3.38
N GLU A 179 -5.13 -43.72 2.26
CA GLU A 179 -4.01 -42.83 2.06
C GLU A 179 -4.43 -41.38 2.33
N TRP A 180 -5.64 -41.00 1.87
CA TRP A 180 -6.14 -39.62 1.90
C TRP A 180 -7.51 -39.52 2.58
N LEU A 181 -7.61 -38.63 3.56
CA LEU A 181 -8.85 -38.31 4.27
C LEU A 181 -9.06 -36.79 4.31
N MET A 182 -10.17 -36.32 3.73
CA MET A 182 -10.58 -34.91 3.77
C MET A 182 -11.89 -34.76 4.55
N LEU A 183 -11.87 -33.93 5.59
CA LEU A 183 -12.98 -33.66 6.49
C LEU A 183 -13.31 -32.15 6.58
N ASP A 184 -12.79 -31.36 5.64
CA ASP A 184 -12.84 -29.90 5.67
C ASP A 184 -14.27 -29.37 5.75
N HIS A 185 -14.46 -28.18 6.33
CA HIS A 185 -15.77 -27.52 6.42
C HIS A 185 -16.84 -28.42 7.05
N ASN A 186 -16.52 -29.02 8.20
CA ASN A 186 -17.44 -29.78 9.03
C ASN A 186 -17.35 -29.33 10.50
N PRO A 187 -18.47 -29.06 11.20
CA PRO A 187 -18.44 -28.49 12.55
C PRO A 187 -18.10 -29.51 13.66
N LEU A 188 -16.95 -30.19 13.57
CA LEU A 188 -16.55 -31.31 14.43
C LEU A 188 -16.34 -30.93 15.91
N ARG A 189 -15.83 -29.73 16.20
CA ARG A 189 -15.52 -29.19 17.56
C ARG A 189 -14.48 -29.96 18.38
N SER A 190 -14.55 -31.29 18.45
CA SER A 190 -13.64 -32.18 19.17
C SER A 190 -13.51 -33.55 18.50
N LEU A 191 -12.40 -34.22 18.77
CA LEU A 191 -12.11 -35.56 18.27
C LEU A 191 -11.67 -36.47 19.42
N SER A 192 -12.05 -37.75 19.34
CA SER A 192 -11.52 -38.78 20.23
C SER A 192 -10.16 -39.28 19.72
N GLN A 193 -9.28 -39.71 20.63
CA GLN A 193 -8.01 -40.36 20.27
C GLN A 193 -8.23 -41.63 19.43
N ASP A 194 -9.38 -42.28 19.63
CA ASP A 194 -9.75 -43.53 19.01
C ASP A 194 -10.48 -43.35 17.66
N THR A 195 -10.77 -42.11 17.23
CA THR A 195 -11.45 -41.84 15.96
C THR A 195 -10.67 -42.38 14.76
N PHE A 196 -9.33 -42.28 14.80
CA PHE A 196 -8.44 -42.65 13.69
C PHE A 196 -7.88 -44.08 13.79
N ILE A 197 -8.41 -44.93 14.68
CA ILE A 197 -8.00 -46.34 14.75
C ILE A 197 -8.14 -46.99 13.37
N GLY A 198 -7.12 -47.74 12.97
CA GLY A 198 -7.11 -48.50 11.72
C GLY A 198 -6.39 -47.82 10.56
N LEU A 199 -6.13 -46.50 10.61
CA LEU A 199 -5.57 -45.70 9.52
C LEU A 199 -4.04 -45.82 9.36
N GLN A 200 -3.55 -47.05 9.17
CA GLN A 200 -2.12 -47.35 9.14
C GLN A 200 -1.36 -46.76 7.94
N SER A 201 -2.05 -46.55 6.81
CA SER A 201 -1.45 -46.06 5.56
C SER A 201 -1.74 -44.58 5.28
N LEU A 202 -2.36 -43.86 6.22
CA LEU A 202 -2.81 -42.49 5.98
C LEU A 202 -1.61 -41.56 5.86
N MET A 203 -1.50 -40.91 4.70
CA MET A 203 -0.44 -39.96 4.36
C MET A 203 -0.93 -38.51 4.43
N TYR A 204 -2.20 -38.27 4.06
CA TYR A 204 -2.79 -36.94 3.99
C TYR A 204 -4.07 -36.85 4.83
N LEU A 205 -4.08 -35.95 5.81
CA LEU A 205 -5.24 -35.62 6.62
C LEU A 205 -5.52 -34.12 6.58
N SER A 206 -6.71 -33.76 6.13
CA SER A 206 -7.17 -32.38 6.07
C SER A 206 -8.44 -32.21 6.90
N MET A 207 -8.42 -31.25 7.81
CA MET A 207 -9.52 -30.87 8.70
C MET A 207 -9.64 -29.34 8.78
N VAL A 208 -9.61 -28.69 7.62
CA VAL A 208 -9.69 -27.22 7.51
C VAL A 208 -11.08 -26.73 7.92
N ASP A 209 -11.14 -25.63 8.66
CA ASP A 209 -12.40 -25.00 9.10
C ASP A 209 -13.36 -25.96 9.84
N THR A 210 -12.81 -26.85 10.68
CA THR A 210 -13.61 -27.83 11.44
C THR A 210 -13.98 -27.39 12.86
N SER A 211 -13.65 -26.14 13.21
CA SER A 211 -13.88 -25.54 14.54
C SER A 211 -13.23 -26.32 15.70
N LEU A 212 -12.16 -27.08 15.44
CA LEU A 212 -11.46 -27.86 16.46
C LEU A 212 -10.80 -26.96 17.50
N GLN A 213 -11.09 -27.20 18.78
CA GLN A 213 -10.49 -26.41 19.88
C GLN A 213 -9.18 -27.00 20.39
N GLN A 214 -8.98 -28.31 20.22
CA GLN A 214 -7.81 -29.04 20.68
C GLN A 214 -7.65 -30.33 19.88
N LEU A 215 -6.40 -30.79 19.76
CA LEU A 215 -6.10 -32.11 19.22
C LEU A 215 -6.19 -33.18 20.32
N PRO A 216 -6.56 -34.44 19.97
CA PRO A 216 -6.53 -35.57 20.88
C PRO A 216 -5.19 -35.72 21.62
N HIS A 217 -5.24 -35.99 22.92
CA HIS A 217 -4.07 -36.17 23.77
C HIS A 217 -4.13 -37.49 24.58
N PRO A 218 -2.99 -38.18 24.79
CA PRO A 218 -1.66 -37.97 24.19
C PRO A 218 -1.53 -38.64 22.79
N SER A 219 -0.52 -38.23 22.02
CA SER A 219 -0.07 -38.94 20.80
C SER A 219 -1.07 -39.01 19.64
N PHE A 220 -1.36 -37.87 19.00
CA PHE A 220 -2.30 -37.75 17.89
C PHE A 220 -2.04 -38.75 16.74
N CYS A 221 -0.78 -38.94 16.34
CA CYS A 221 -0.40 -39.81 15.21
C CYS A 221 -0.22 -41.29 15.59
N GLN A 222 -0.61 -41.73 16.81
CA GLN A 222 -0.43 -43.12 17.24
C GLN A 222 -1.08 -44.13 16.28
N HIS A 223 -2.28 -43.82 15.78
CA HIS A 223 -3.02 -44.66 14.85
C HIS A 223 -2.77 -44.32 13.37
N MET A 224 -1.93 -43.32 13.10
CA MET A 224 -1.59 -42.81 11.76
C MET A 224 -0.07 -42.66 11.61
N PRO A 225 0.72 -43.75 11.71
CA PRO A 225 2.18 -43.69 11.74
C PRO A 225 2.81 -43.28 10.39
N ALA A 226 2.04 -43.29 9.29
CA ALA A 226 2.47 -42.93 7.95
C ALA A 226 2.12 -41.48 7.55
N LEU A 227 1.64 -40.66 8.49
CA LEU A 227 1.14 -39.32 8.19
C LEU A 227 2.28 -38.39 7.76
N ASP A 228 2.20 -37.91 6.53
CA ASP A 228 3.15 -36.99 5.91
C ASP A 228 2.62 -35.54 5.97
N TRP A 229 1.32 -35.34 5.76
CA TRP A 229 0.66 -34.03 5.69
C TRP A 229 -0.49 -33.93 6.67
N LEU A 230 -0.45 -32.89 7.51
CA LEU A 230 -1.53 -32.53 8.42
C LEU A 230 -1.96 -31.08 8.19
N ASP A 231 -3.19 -30.91 7.73
CA ASP A 231 -3.83 -29.60 7.55
C ASP A 231 -4.91 -29.36 8.62
N LEU A 232 -4.71 -28.29 9.39
CA LEU A 232 -5.55 -27.85 10.49
C LEU A 232 -5.86 -26.35 10.40
N GLU A 233 -5.80 -25.76 9.19
CA GLU A 233 -6.12 -24.35 8.96
C GLU A 233 -7.55 -24.00 9.42
N GLY A 234 -7.77 -22.75 9.87
CA GLY A 234 -9.11 -22.23 10.18
C GLY A 234 -9.77 -22.84 11.43
N ASN A 235 -8.97 -23.42 12.33
CA ASN A 235 -9.47 -24.04 13.56
C ASN A 235 -9.35 -23.11 14.78
N GLN A 236 -9.69 -23.62 15.96
CA GLN A 236 -9.68 -22.87 17.22
C GLN A 236 -8.65 -23.40 18.21
N ILE A 237 -7.57 -24.03 17.70
CA ILE A 237 -6.55 -24.69 18.53
C ILE A 237 -5.81 -23.63 19.35
N GLN A 238 -5.73 -23.83 20.67
CA GLN A 238 -5.12 -22.87 21.59
C GLN A 238 -3.72 -23.27 22.07
N THR A 239 -3.46 -24.57 22.17
CA THR A 239 -2.24 -25.12 22.76
C THR A 239 -1.67 -26.23 21.86
N LEU A 240 -0.34 -26.23 21.73
CA LEU A 240 0.40 -27.25 21.00
C LEU A 240 1.59 -27.70 21.86
N ASN A 241 1.60 -28.96 22.27
CA ASN A 241 2.59 -29.51 23.19
C ASN A 241 3.31 -30.71 22.57
N TYR A 242 4.52 -30.98 23.04
CA TYR A 242 5.31 -32.16 22.65
C TYR A 242 4.53 -33.49 22.76
N SER A 243 3.74 -33.67 23.83
CA SER A 243 2.98 -34.90 24.07
C SER A 243 1.92 -35.20 23.00
N ILE A 244 1.43 -34.18 22.29
CA ILE A 244 0.45 -34.33 21.22
C ILE A 244 1.14 -34.87 19.95
N LEU A 245 2.29 -34.29 19.61
CA LEU A 245 3.02 -34.56 18.35
C LEU A 245 4.13 -35.61 18.47
N LYS A 246 4.34 -36.18 19.66
CA LYS A 246 5.45 -37.11 19.96
C LYS A 246 5.55 -38.28 18.95
N THR A 247 4.43 -38.80 18.47
CA THR A 247 4.36 -39.95 17.55
C THR A 247 4.39 -39.57 16.07
N CYS A 248 4.30 -38.28 15.73
CA CYS A 248 4.21 -37.79 14.34
C CYS A 248 5.59 -37.70 13.66
N SER A 249 6.39 -38.75 13.75
CA SER A 249 7.80 -38.75 13.33
C SER A 249 8.04 -38.65 11.80
N LYS A 250 7.04 -39.01 10.99
CA LYS A 250 7.11 -38.93 9.53
C LYS A 250 6.57 -37.63 8.93
N LEU A 251 5.99 -36.76 9.76
CA LEU A 251 5.30 -35.57 9.29
C LEU A 251 6.28 -34.62 8.57
N GLU A 252 5.92 -34.25 7.35
CA GLU A 252 6.66 -33.33 6.48
C GLU A 252 5.98 -31.96 6.36
N VAL A 253 4.63 -31.92 6.44
CA VAL A 253 3.84 -30.67 6.41
C VAL A 253 2.96 -30.55 7.64
N LEU A 254 3.03 -29.39 8.28
CA LEU A 254 2.12 -29.01 9.35
C LEU A 254 1.57 -27.60 9.10
N LEU A 255 0.29 -27.54 8.73
CA LEU A 255 -0.43 -26.28 8.53
C LEU A 255 -1.35 -26.02 9.73
N LEU A 256 -1.08 -24.93 10.43
CA LEU A 256 -1.81 -24.46 11.62
C LEU A 256 -2.19 -22.99 11.45
N MET A 257 -2.31 -22.51 10.21
CA MET A 257 -2.73 -21.16 9.89
C MET A 257 -4.12 -20.86 10.47
N ASP A 258 -4.36 -19.60 10.81
CA ASP A 258 -5.66 -19.11 11.31
C ASP A 258 -6.23 -19.93 12.47
N ASN A 259 -5.39 -20.09 13.51
CA ASN A 259 -5.77 -20.74 14.76
C ASN A 259 -5.65 -19.75 15.93
N ARG A 260 -5.80 -20.23 17.18
CA ARG A 260 -5.76 -19.40 18.39
C ARG A 260 -4.56 -19.72 19.28
N ILE A 261 -3.46 -20.21 18.69
CA ILE A 261 -2.28 -20.66 19.43
C ILE A 261 -1.64 -19.46 20.10
N ARG A 262 -1.51 -19.51 21.44
CA ARG A 262 -0.94 -18.41 22.23
C ARG A 262 0.54 -18.59 22.54
N ARG A 263 0.96 -19.84 22.75
CA ARG A 263 2.31 -20.21 23.17
C ARG A 263 2.71 -21.51 22.49
N VAL A 264 3.96 -21.57 22.07
CA VAL A 264 4.62 -22.79 21.60
C VAL A 264 5.70 -23.11 22.64
N PRO A 265 5.46 -24.06 23.56
CA PRO A 265 6.45 -24.50 24.53
C PRO A 265 7.76 -24.98 23.89
N GLU A 266 8.83 -24.98 24.68
CA GLU A 266 10.09 -25.55 24.24
C GLU A 266 9.91 -27.05 23.92
N ASN A 267 10.61 -27.53 22.90
CA ASN A 267 10.56 -28.93 22.44
C ASN A 267 9.24 -29.40 21.80
N THR A 268 8.24 -28.53 21.57
CA THR A 268 6.98 -28.93 20.92
C THR A 268 7.19 -29.69 19.60
N PHE A 269 8.19 -29.29 18.80
CA PHE A 269 8.51 -29.91 17.51
C PHE A 269 9.65 -30.93 17.57
N GLN A 270 10.09 -31.37 18.76
CA GLN A 270 11.28 -32.22 18.92
C GLN A 270 11.21 -33.54 18.16
N SER A 271 10.02 -34.15 18.05
CA SER A 271 9.83 -35.42 17.34
C SER A 271 9.67 -35.29 15.82
N LEU A 272 9.53 -34.07 15.28
CA LEU A 272 9.22 -33.83 13.87
C LEU A 272 10.47 -33.64 13.00
N TRP A 273 11.39 -34.60 13.04
CA TRP A 273 12.70 -34.49 12.38
C TRP A 273 12.65 -34.54 10.84
N LYS A 274 11.49 -34.82 10.24
CA LYS A 274 11.23 -34.75 8.80
C LYS A 274 10.48 -33.50 8.35
N LEU A 275 10.08 -32.61 9.27
CA LEU A 275 9.22 -31.49 8.94
C LEU A 275 9.92 -30.54 7.97
N ALA A 276 9.36 -30.39 6.78
CA ALA A 276 9.85 -29.53 5.71
C ALA A 276 9.08 -28.21 5.66
N GLU A 277 7.79 -28.21 5.98
CA GLU A 277 6.93 -27.03 5.94
C GLU A 277 6.16 -26.86 7.25
N LEU A 278 6.30 -25.69 7.86
CA LEU A 278 5.59 -25.30 9.07
C LEU A 278 4.92 -23.94 8.88
N ASN A 279 3.59 -23.94 8.94
CA ASN A 279 2.81 -22.72 8.88
C ASN A 279 2.09 -22.47 10.22
N LEU A 280 2.47 -21.39 10.90
CA LEU A 280 1.90 -20.89 12.16
C LEU A 280 1.33 -19.48 11.97
N SER A 281 1.07 -19.05 10.73
CA SER A 281 0.58 -17.70 10.44
C SER A 281 -0.79 -17.44 11.07
N SER A 282 -1.13 -16.16 11.26
CA SER A 282 -2.46 -15.73 11.74
C SER A 282 -2.87 -16.39 13.05
N ASN A 283 -1.93 -16.53 13.98
CA ASN A 283 -2.18 -17.05 15.33
C ASN A 283 -2.07 -15.92 16.37
N ARG A 284 -2.00 -16.27 17.66
CA ARG A 284 -1.89 -15.31 18.78
C ARG A 284 -0.56 -15.45 19.52
N ILE A 285 0.50 -15.84 18.82
CA ILE A 285 1.82 -16.08 19.40
C ILE A 285 2.48 -14.74 19.69
N ARG A 286 2.89 -14.54 20.95
CA ARG A 286 3.56 -13.30 21.39
C ARG A 286 5.08 -13.41 21.45
N ASP A 287 5.57 -14.58 21.85
CA ASP A 287 6.99 -14.88 22.02
C ASP A 287 7.25 -16.33 21.67
N LEU A 288 8.47 -16.62 21.19
CA LEU A 288 8.97 -17.97 20.95
C LEU A 288 10.18 -18.25 21.84
N PRO A 289 10.29 -19.44 22.45
CA PRO A 289 11.51 -19.88 23.10
C PRO A 289 12.71 -19.93 22.13
N LYS A 290 13.92 -19.64 22.64
CA LYS A 290 15.15 -19.51 21.82
C LYS A 290 15.44 -20.73 20.93
N ASN A 291 15.13 -21.93 21.40
CA ASN A 291 15.47 -23.20 20.74
C ASN A 291 14.26 -23.88 20.07
N THR A 292 13.15 -23.17 19.86
CA THR A 292 11.90 -23.77 19.34
C THR A 292 12.12 -24.56 18.05
N PHE A 293 12.96 -24.06 17.14
CA PHE A 293 13.20 -24.68 15.83
C PHE A 293 14.53 -25.43 15.73
N LYS A 294 15.28 -25.58 16.83
CA LYS A 294 16.63 -26.19 16.82
C LYS A 294 16.63 -27.59 16.20
N ASN A 295 15.62 -28.39 16.54
CA ASN A 295 15.52 -29.78 16.10
C ASN A 295 15.03 -29.91 14.65
N LEU A 296 14.50 -28.84 14.06
CA LEU A 296 14.04 -28.77 12.67
C LEU A 296 15.12 -28.24 11.72
N SER A 297 16.29 -27.88 12.25
CA SER A 297 17.41 -27.24 11.53
C SER A 297 17.80 -27.90 10.22
N LYS A 298 17.71 -29.24 10.13
CA LYS A 298 18.14 -30.02 8.97
C LYS A 298 17.03 -30.29 7.96
N SER A 299 15.77 -30.24 8.38
CA SER A 299 14.63 -30.65 7.56
C SER A 299 13.80 -29.47 7.05
N LEU A 300 13.72 -28.38 7.81
CA LEU A 300 12.79 -27.28 7.53
C LEU A 300 13.24 -26.46 6.32
N LEU A 301 12.37 -26.41 5.30
CA LEU A 301 12.55 -25.65 4.07
C LEU A 301 11.69 -24.38 4.06
N LYS A 302 10.47 -24.45 4.61
CA LYS A 302 9.51 -23.35 4.63
C LYS A 302 8.96 -23.09 6.02
N LEU A 303 9.08 -21.85 6.47
CA LEU A 303 8.58 -21.39 7.76
C LEU A 303 7.74 -20.13 7.59
N ASN A 304 6.47 -20.21 7.99
CA ASN A 304 5.59 -19.06 8.03
C ASN A 304 5.13 -18.79 9.46
N ILE A 305 5.49 -17.62 10.00
CA ILE A 305 5.05 -17.15 11.31
C ILE A 305 4.31 -15.81 11.23
N SER A 306 3.96 -15.38 10.01
CA SER A 306 3.35 -14.08 9.73
C SER A 306 2.07 -13.82 10.52
N HIS A 307 1.67 -12.55 10.62
CA HIS A 307 0.40 -12.12 11.22
C HIS A 307 0.20 -12.61 12.67
N ASN A 308 1.29 -12.71 13.43
CA ASN A 308 1.27 -12.97 14.87
C ASN A 308 1.68 -11.72 15.66
N PRO A 309 1.08 -11.46 16.84
CA PRO A 309 1.36 -10.28 17.66
C PRO A 309 2.69 -10.42 18.43
N PHE A 310 3.80 -10.60 17.71
CA PHE A 310 5.12 -10.75 18.30
C PHE A 310 5.60 -9.46 18.97
N VAL A 311 6.12 -9.58 20.18
CA VAL A 311 6.72 -8.44 20.88
C VAL A 311 8.16 -8.25 20.43
N ARG A 312 8.94 -9.34 20.31
CA ARG A 312 10.34 -9.32 19.88
C ARG A 312 10.72 -10.59 19.13
N ILE A 313 11.47 -10.44 18.04
CA ILE A 313 12.13 -11.55 17.34
C ILE A 313 13.64 -11.41 17.55
N HIS A 314 14.23 -12.38 18.25
CA HIS A 314 15.67 -12.42 18.48
C HIS A 314 16.39 -13.20 17.37
N PRO A 315 17.60 -12.79 16.94
CA PRO A 315 18.38 -13.49 15.90
C PRO A 315 18.60 -14.98 16.18
N SER A 316 18.74 -15.36 17.45
CA SER A 316 18.97 -16.75 17.85
C SER A 316 17.86 -17.72 17.42
N HIS A 317 16.66 -17.24 17.14
CA HIS A 317 15.56 -18.09 16.67
C HIS A 317 15.84 -18.74 15.32
N PHE A 318 16.62 -18.06 14.46
CA PHE A 318 16.87 -18.51 13.08
C PHE A 318 18.29 -19.07 12.87
N ASN A 319 19.21 -18.90 13.82
CA ASN A 319 20.62 -19.31 13.68
C ASN A 319 20.83 -20.76 13.24
N HIS A 320 19.91 -21.67 13.60
CA HIS A 320 20.04 -23.09 13.30
C HIS A 320 19.41 -23.47 11.96
N LEU A 321 18.65 -22.60 11.30
CA LEU A 321 17.84 -22.91 10.11
C LEU A 321 18.63 -22.74 8.80
N THR A 322 19.77 -23.41 8.67
CA THR A 322 20.70 -23.20 7.54
C THR A 322 20.15 -23.65 6.18
N HIS A 323 19.19 -24.57 6.16
CA HIS A 323 18.58 -25.12 4.95
C HIS A 323 17.28 -24.43 4.53
N LEU A 324 16.81 -23.45 5.30
CA LEU A 324 15.56 -22.76 5.04
C LEU A 324 15.62 -22.02 3.70
N GLN A 325 14.60 -22.22 2.88
CA GLN A 325 14.48 -21.64 1.53
C GLN A 325 13.38 -20.57 1.45
N SER A 326 12.34 -20.67 2.27
CA SER A 326 11.26 -19.66 2.37
C SER A 326 10.98 -19.29 3.83
N LEU A 327 10.95 -17.98 4.11
CA LEU A 327 10.65 -17.41 5.42
C LEU A 327 9.61 -16.29 5.29
N ALA A 328 8.46 -16.46 5.92
CA ALA A 328 7.41 -15.45 5.95
C ALA A 328 7.25 -14.79 7.33
N LEU A 329 7.46 -13.47 7.36
CA LEU A 329 7.40 -12.57 8.52
C LEU A 329 6.45 -11.38 8.28
N GLU A 330 5.48 -11.54 7.36
CA GLU A 330 4.48 -10.51 7.07
C GLU A 330 3.68 -10.14 8.32
N GLY A 331 3.24 -8.89 8.42
CA GLY A 331 2.47 -8.41 9.57
C GLY A 331 3.24 -8.31 10.89
N ILE A 332 4.55 -8.62 10.91
CA ILE A 332 5.40 -8.51 12.11
C ILE A 332 6.34 -7.30 12.00
N GLU A 333 6.39 -6.50 13.07
CA GLU A 333 7.35 -5.40 13.18
C GLU A 333 8.63 -5.85 13.90
N ILE A 334 9.79 -5.54 13.32
CA ILE A 334 11.11 -5.93 13.83
C ILE A 334 11.91 -4.64 14.07
N PRO A 335 11.86 -4.04 15.28
CA PRO A 335 12.48 -2.74 15.54
C PRO A 335 14.01 -2.73 15.43
N ASP A 336 14.67 -3.82 15.85
CA ASP A 336 16.14 -3.98 15.79
C ASP A 336 16.51 -5.06 14.76
N ILE A 337 16.14 -4.80 13.51
CA ILE A 337 16.48 -5.68 12.40
C ILE A 337 17.95 -5.50 12.02
N GLN A 338 18.68 -6.61 11.91
CA GLN A 338 20.10 -6.60 11.59
C GLN A 338 20.40 -7.65 10.52
N THR A 339 21.36 -7.38 9.63
CA THR A 339 21.76 -8.30 8.56
C THR A 339 22.18 -9.68 9.11
N LYS A 340 22.84 -9.68 10.27
CA LYS A 340 23.26 -10.90 10.99
C LYS A 340 22.12 -11.83 11.41
N MET A 341 20.88 -11.35 11.42
CA MET A 341 19.70 -12.18 11.70
C MET A 341 19.43 -13.17 10.57
N PHE A 342 19.70 -12.79 9.32
CA PHE A 342 19.37 -13.58 8.13
C PHE A 342 20.60 -14.25 7.51
N LEU A 343 21.82 -13.74 7.77
CA LEU A 343 23.07 -14.31 7.26
C LEU A 343 23.26 -15.83 7.49
N PRO A 344 22.82 -16.45 8.61
CA PRO A 344 22.97 -17.90 8.79
C PRO A 344 22.20 -18.74 7.76
N MET A 345 21.15 -18.19 7.15
CA MET A 345 20.25 -18.88 6.23
C MET A 345 20.72 -18.71 4.78
N MET A 346 21.87 -19.31 4.45
CA MET A 346 22.51 -19.12 3.14
C MET A 346 21.69 -19.64 1.95
N ASN A 347 20.77 -20.57 2.17
CA ASN A 347 19.92 -21.15 1.13
C ASN A 347 18.56 -20.43 0.96
N LEU A 348 18.39 -19.29 1.63
CA LEU A 348 17.13 -18.56 1.64
C LEU A 348 16.90 -17.89 0.28
N SER A 349 15.82 -18.27 -0.38
CA SER A 349 15.44 -17.79 -1.72
C SER A 349 14.28 -16.81 -1.69
N HIS A 350 13.35 -17.00 -0.75
CA HIS A 350 12.14 -16.18 -0.58
C HIS A 350 12.07 -15.66 0.86
N ILE A 351 11.86 -14.35 1.00
CA ILE A 351 11.58 -13.74 2.29
C ILE A 351 10.43 -12.73 2.17
N TYR A 352 9.50 -12.79 3.12
CA TYR A 352 8.34 -11.91 3.15
C TYR A 352 8.37 -11.08 4.42
N PHE A 353 8.32 -9.77 4.28
CA PHE A 353 8.38 -8.80 5.37
C PHE A 353 7.13 -7.95 5.43
N LYS A 354 6.89 -7.29 6.58
CA LYS A 354 5.85 -6.26 6.69
C LYS A 354 6.17 -5.00 5.86
N LYS A 355 7.42 -4.53 5.88
CA LYS A 355 7.86 -3.29 5.22
C LYS A 355 8.89 -3.62 4.13
N PHE A 356 8.79 -3.00 2.97
CA PHE A 356 9.73 -3.23 1.85
C PHE A 356 11.18 -2.86 2.22
N GLN A 357 11.38 -1.84 3.08
CA GLN A 357 12.69 -1.41 3.55
C GLN A 357 13.51 -2.51 4.26
N TYR A 358 12.84 -3.53 4.81
CA TYR A 358 13.52 -4.65 5.49
C TYR A 358 14.29 -5.55 4.51
N CYS A 359 13.95 -5.50 3.22
CA CYS A 359 14.69 -6.25 2.20
C CYS A 359 16.18 -5.85 2.13
N SER A 360 16.53 -4.61 2.49
CA SER A 360 17.94 -4.16 2.55
C SER A 360 18.81 -4.97 3.52
N TYR A 361 18.20 -5.61 4.53
CA TYR A 361 18.89 -6.44 5.51
C TYR A 361 19.10 -7.89 5.06
N ALA A 362 18.48 -8.29 3.95
CA ALA A 362 18.58 -9.63 3.37
C ALA A 362 19.04 -9.59 1.90
N PRO A 363 20.23 -9.03 1.61
CA PRO A 363 20.71 -8.85 0.22
C PRO A 363 21.09 -10.17 -0.47
N HIS A 364 21.29 -11.25 0.28
CA HIS A 364 21.63 -12.57 -0.27
C HIS A 364 20.39 -13.34 -0.76
N VAL A 365 19.17 -12.86 -0.47
CA VAL A 365 17.92 -13.54 -0.82
C VAL A 365 17.48 -13.12 -2.21
N ARG A 366 17.08 -14.05 -3.08
CA ARG A 366 16.71 -13.73 -4.47
C ARG A 366 15.41 -12.92 -4.57
N SER A 367 14.36 -13.35 -3.86
CA SER A 367 13.03 -12.77 -3.90
C SER A 367 12.66 -12.24 -2.53
N CYS A 368 12.49 -10.92 -2.42
CA CYS A 368 12.05 -10.26 -1.18
C CYS A 368 10.77 -9.48 -1.43
N LYS A 369 9.75 -9.67 -0.58
CA LYS A 369 8.45 -8.99 -0.68
C LYS A 369 8.13 -8.23 0.61
N PRO A 370 7.40 -7.08 0.57
CA PRO A 370 6.86 -6.42 -0.62
C PRO A 370 7.91 -5.61 -1.39
N ASN A 371 7.69 -5.40 -2.69
CA ASN A 371 8.59 -4.61 -3.56
C ASN A 371 8.34 -3.10 -3.48
N THR A 372 7.17 -2.68 -2.99
CA THR A 372 6.71 -1.29 -2.95
C THR A 372 5.83 -1.05 -1.72
N ASP A 373 5.74 0.20 -1.26
CA ASP A 373 4.72 0.68 -0.32
C ASP A 373 3.56 1.41 -1.04
N GLY A 374 3.51 1.30 -2.38
CA GLY A 374 2.60 2.04 -3.25
C GLY A 374 3.05 3.46 -3.60
N ILE A 375 4.10 3.99 -2.96
CA ILE A 375 4.64 5.34 -3.20
C ILE A 375 6.02 5.22 -3.87
N SER A 376 6.86 4.47 -3.19
CA SER A 376 8.25 4.21 -3.46
C SER A 376 8.38 2.84 -4.12
N SER A 377 9.37 2.74 -4.99
CA SER A 377 9.87 1.48 -5.50
C SER A 377 11.18 1.14 -4.79
N PHE A 378 11.73 -0.04 -5.07
CA PHE A 378 13.05 -0.41 -4.55
C PHE A 378 14.15 0.55 -5.04
N GLU A 379 14.01 1.08 -6.25
CA GLU A 379 15.00 1.92 -6.92
C GLU A 379 14.79 3.41 -6.64
N ASP A 380 13.54 3.86 -6.67
CA ASP A 380 13.18 5.28 -6.67
C ASP A 380 12.17 5.63 -5.56
N LEU A 381 12.35 6.80 -4.95
CA LEU A 381 11.46 7.38 -3.94
C LEU A 381 10.03 7.55 -4.47
N LEU A 382 9.88 8.03 -5.71
CA LEU A 382 8.60 8.13 -6.39
C LEU A 382 8.57 7.15 -7.54
N ALA A 383 7.87 6.02 -7.39
CA ALA A 383 7.84 4.98 -8.42
C ALA A 383 7.28 5.48 -9.77
N ASN A 384 6.28 6.37 -9.75
CA ASN A 384 5.58 6.82 -10.96
C ASN A 384 6.25 8.04 -11.61
N ILE A 385 6.55 7.94 -12.92
CA ILE A 385 7.14 9.03 -13.70
C ILE A 385 6.26 10.30 -13.71
N VAL A 386 4.93 10.14 -13.73
CA VAL A 386 3.99 11.27 -13.73
C VAL A 386 4.07 12.02 -12.40
N LEU A 387 4.17 11.30 -11.28
CA LEU A 387 4.38 11.93 -9.97
C LEU A 387 5.70 12.71 -9.94
N ARG A 388 6.79 12.16 -10.49
CA ARG A 388 8.09 12.85 -10.55
C ARG A 388 8.00 14.17 -11.30
N VAL A 389 7.39 14.17 -12.48
CA VAL A 389 7.21 15.40 -13.27
C VAL A 389 6.29 16.37 -12.53
N SER A 390 5.21 15.86 -11.94
CA SER A 390 4.23 16.68 -11.21
C SER A 390 4.83 17.39 -10.00
N VAL A 391 5.72 16.75 -9.23
CA VAL A 391 6.40 17.38 -8.09
C VAL A 391 7.13 18.66 -8.52
N TRP A 392 7.91 18.60 -9.60
CA TRP A 392 8.64 19.76 -10.09
C TRP A 392 7.70 20.85 -10.61
N VAL A 393 6.71 20.48 -11.42
CA VAL A 393 5.72 21.42 -11.97
C VAL A 393 4.99 22.14 -10.85
N MET A 394 4.48 21.40 -9.87
CA MET A 394 3.76 21.97 -8.73
C MET A 394 4.66 22.81 -7.84
N ALA A 395 5.91 22.39 -7.58
CA ALA A 395 6.88 23.18 -6.80
C ALA A 395 7.17 24.54 -7.45
N PHE A 396 7.39 24.57 -8.78
CA PHE A 396 7.66 25.83 -9.48
C PHE A 396 6.43 26.73 -9.55
N ILE A 397 5.24 26.18 -9.86
CA ILE A 397 4.01 26.97 -9.94
C ILE A 397 3.66 27.58 -8.57
N THR A 398 3.72 26.78 -7.51
CA THR A 398 3.42 27.24 -6.14
C THR A 398 4.43 28.28 -5.67
N CYS A 399 5.73 28.04 -5.82
CA CYS A 399 6.77 28.97 -5.34
C CYS A 399 6.78 30.27 -6.18
N PHE A 400 6.92 30.16 -7.51
CA PHE A 400 7.04 31.32 -8.38
C PHE A 400 5.72 32.09 -8.49
N GLY A 401 4.59 31.39 -8.59
CA GLY A 401 3.26 32.01 -8.66
C GLY A 401 2.95 32.86 -7.43
N ASN A 402 3.20 32.34 -6.23
CA ASN A 402 2.97 33.09 -4.99
C ASN A 402 3.98 34.23 -4.80
N LEU A 403 5.27 34.04 -5.14
CA LEU A 403 6.27 35.11 -5.11
C LEU A 403 5.93 36.27 -6.06
N LEU A 404 5.47 35.96 -7.28
CA LEU A 404 5.00 36.98 -8.23
C LEU A 404 3.83 37.78 -7.68
N VAL A 405 2.86 37.13 -7.03
CA VAL A 405 1.71 37.81 -6.43
C VAL A 405 2.14 38.72 -5.28
N ILE A 406 3.06 38.28 -4.43
CA ILE A 406 3.63 39.10 -3.36
C ILE A 406 4.34 40.32 -3.94
N GLY A 407 5.18 40.14 -4.96
CA GLY A 407 5.91 41.22 -5.62
C GLY A 407 4.96 42.23 -6.28
N MET A 408 4.04 41.77 -7.12
CA MET A 408 3.07 42.61 -7.82
C MET A 408 2.21 43.43 -6.85
N ARG A 409 1.70 42.80 -5.79
CA ARG A 409 0.87 43.48 -4.78
C ARG A 409 1.67 44.39 -3.84
N SER A 410 3.00 44.27 -3.81
CA SER A 410 3.87 45.16 -3.05
C SER A 410 4.28 46.39 -3.86
N LEU A 411 4.38 46.28 -5.19
CA LEU A 411 4.71 47.38 -6.09
C LEU A 411 3.50 48.29 -6.38
N ILE A 412 2.30 47.71 -6.41
CA ILE A 412 1.08 48.44 -6.77
C ILE A 412 0.36 48.88 -5.49
N ARG A 413 0.11 50.19 -5.34
CA ARG A 413 -0.62 50.76 -4.21
C ARG A 413 -2.08 50.25 -4.22
N ALA A 414 -2.37 49.27 -3.36
CA ALA A 414 -3.69 48.65 -3.27
C ALA A 414 -4.73 49.60 -2.66
N GLU A 415 -5.97 49.56 -3.18
CA GLU A 415 -7.10 50.33 -2.67
C GLU A 415 -7.46 49.95 -1.22
N ASN A 416 -7.31 48.66 -0.88
CA ASN A 416 -7.49 48.12 0.47
C ASN A 416 -6.20 47.46 0.99
N ASN A 417 -5.41 48.22 1.75
CA ASN A 417 -4.13 47.77 2.31
C ASN A 417 -4.26 46.55 3.25
N LEU A 418 -5.39 46.41 3.95
CA LEU A 418 -5.65 45.30 4.88
C LEU A 418 -5.82 43.97 4.12
N HIS A 419 -6.75 43.94 3.15
CA HIS A 419 -7.03 42.75 2.35
C HIS A 419 -5.82 42.33 1.51
N ALA A 420 -5.05 43.30 1.01
CA ALA A 420 -3.78 43.02 0.33
C ALA A 420 -2.73 42.41 1.28
N ALA A 421 -2.70 42.81 2.56
CA ALA A 421 -1.82 42.21 3.56
C ALA A 421 -2.19 40.75 3.86
N CYS A 422 -3.47 40.43 4.06
CA CYS A 422 -3.93 39.06 4.29
C CYS A 422 -3.57 38.12 3.13
N ILE A 423 -3.76 38.56 1.87
CA ILE A 423 -3.37 37.77 0.68
C ILE A 423 -1.86 37.55 0.63
N LYS A 424 -1.04 38.56 1.00
CA LYS A 424 0.42 38.37 1.07
C LYS A 424 0.80 37.31 2.11
N VAL A 425 0.15 37.30 3.28
CA VAL A 425 0.38 36.30 4.32
C VAL A 425 -0.04 34.89 3.87
N LEU A 426 -1.15 34.76 3.15
CA LEU A 426 -1.56 33.50 2.53
C LEU A 426 -0.53 32.99 1.52
N CYS A 427 -0.05 33.87 0.62
CA CYS A 427 1.00 33.51 -0.33
C CYS A 427 2.31 33.09 0.37
N CYS A 428 2.64 33.67 1.52
CA CYS A 428 3.80 33.22 2.32
C CYS A 428 3.62 31.79 2.84
N ALA A 429 2.43 31.44 3.32
CA ALA A 429 2.12 30.07 3.75
C ALA A 429 2.18 29.09 2.57
N ASP A 430 1.58 29.44 1.42
CA ASP A 430 1.59 28.61 0.21
C ASP A 430 2.99 28.41 -0.41
N CYS A 431 3.88 29.41 -0.29
CA CYS A 431 5.28 29.25 -0.69
C CYS A 431 5.99 28.12 0.08
N LEU A 432 5.65 27.90 1.36
CA LEU A 432 6.25 26.82 2.15
C LEU A 432 5.90 25.43 1.59
N MET A 433 4.69 25.24 1.06
CA MET A 433 4.32 24.01 0.34
C MET A 433 5.18 23.80 -0.91
N GLY A 434 5.48 24.88 -1.64
CA GLY A 434 6.38 24.82 -2.79
C GLY A 434 7.82 24.44 -2.42
N VAL A 435 8.33 24.95 -1.30
CA VAL A 435 9.65 24.58 -0.75
C VAL A 435 9.67 23.10 -0.35
N TYR A 436 8.61 22.62 0.30
CA TYR A 436 8.44 21.20 0.63
C TYR A 436 8.57 20.31 -0.63
N LEU A 437 7.76 20.59 -1.66
CA LEU A 437 7.79 19.81 -2.90
C LEU A 437 9.15 19.88 -3.61
N PHE A 438 9.79 21.04 -3.60
CA PHE A 438 11.12 21.20 -4.19
C PHE A 438 12.14 20.25 -3.54
N PHE A 439 12.16 20.17 -2.20
CA PHE A 439 13.06 19.25 -1.51
C PHE A 439 12.71 17.79 -1.76
N ILE A 440 11.43 17.41 -1.80
CA ILE A 440 11.02 16.04 -2.20
C ILE A 440 11.54 15.71 -3.60
N GLY A 441 11.45 16.64 -4.56
CA GLY A 441 12.00 16.46 -5.90
C GLY A 441 13.54 16.31 -5.92
N VAL A 442 14.25 17.06 -5.09
CA VAL A 442 15.72 16.96 -4.94
C VAL A 442 16.12 15.60 -4.36
N PHE A 443 15.43 15.12 -3.31
CA PHE A 443 15.73 13.83 -2.69
C PHE A 443 15.30 12.65 -3.57
N ASP A 444 14.23 12.78 -4.36
CA ASP A 444 13.90 11.80 -5.41
C ASP A 444 15.07 11.65 -6.39
N VAL A 445 15.63 12.75 -6.88
CA VAL A 445 16.79 12.73 -7.78
C VAL A 445 18.04 12.17 -7.09
N LYS A 446 18.27 12.51 -5.81
CA LYS A 446 19.43 12.06 -5.03
C LYS A 446 19.46 10.54 -4.84
N PHE A 447 18.29 9.93 -4.64
CA PHE A 447 18.19 8.50 -4.29
C PHE A 447 17.87 7.58 -5.48
N ARG A 448 17.91 8.08 -6.72
CA ARG A 448 17.58 7.30 -7.92
C ARG A 448 18.41 6.03 -8.05
N GLY A 449 17.73 4.93 -8.40
CA GLY A 449 18.33 3.62 -8.60
C GLY A 449 18.78 2.91 -7.32
N GLN A 450 18.75 3.55 -6.15
CA GLN A 450 19.28 3.02 -4.89
C GLN A 450 18.47 3.42 -3.65
N TYR A 451 17.18 3.75 -3.81
CA TYR A 451 16.36 4.25 -2.71
C TYR A 451 16.26 3.27 -1.55
N ASN A 452 16.04 1.98 -1.78
CA ASN A 452 15.85 1.00 -0.70
C ASN A 452 17.01 0.95 0.31
N ARG A 453 18.26 1.16 -0.13
CA ARG A 453 19.43 1.19 0.76
C ARG A 453 19.41 2.38 1.72
N ASN A 454 18.82 3.49 1.27
CA ASN A 454 18.78 4.75 2.00
C ASN A 454 17.39 5.05 2.59
N ALA A 455 16.37 4.22 2.33
CA ALA A 455 14.99 4.47 2.71
C ALA A 455 14.83 4.64 4.22
N LEU A 456 15.43 3.75 5.02
CA LEU A 456 15.40 3.85 6.48
C LEU A 456 16.13 5.12 6.97
N LEU A 457 17.32 5.37 6.44
CA LEU A 457 18.12 6.55 6.79
C LEU A 457 17.40 7.85 6.45
N TRP A 458 16.71 7.90 5.29
CA TRP A 458 15.92 9.04 4.86
C TRP A 458 14.71 9.27 5.77
N MET A 459 13.94 8.22 6.05
CA MET A 459 12.72 8.32 6.85
C MET A 459 13.02 8.67 8.32
N GLU A 460 14.13 8.21 8.89
CA GLU A 460 14.57 8.58 10.24
C GLU A 460 15.31 9.92 10.31
N SER A 461 15.65 10.51 9.16
CA SER A 461 16.45 11.73 9.09
C SER A 461 15.73 12.97 9.63
N VAL A 462 16.52 13.93 10.11
CA VAL A 462 16.02 15.25 10.52
C VAL A 462 15.50 16.03 9.30
N GLU A 463 16.08 15.79 8.13
CA GLU A 463 15.67 16.36 6.86
C GLU A 463 14.22 15.98 6.52
N CYS A 464 13.86 14.70 6.59
CA CYS A 464 12.48 14.26 6.36
C CYS A 464 11.51 14.88 7.37
N ARG A 465 11.88 14.91 8.65
CA ARG A 465 11.04 15.50 9.72
C ARG A 465 10.83 17.01 9.53
N THR A 466 11.85 17.76 9.13
CA THR A 466 11.77 19.22 8.91
C THR A 466 10.97 19.56 7.67
N ILE A 467 11.13 18.79 6.59
CA ILE A 467 10.34 18.94 5.35
C ILE A 467 8.86 18.63 5.63
N GLY A 468 8.56 17.57 6.37
CA GLY A 468 7.19 17.24 6.81
C GLY A 468 6.56 18.30 7.71
N PHE A 469 7.33 18.87 8.64
CA PHE A 469 6.90 20.01 9.46
C PHE A 469 6.49 21.22 8.61
N LEU A 470 7.28 21.57 7.58
CA LEU A 470 6.97 22.69 6.69
C LEU A 470 5.68 22.46 5.90
N ALA A 471 5.45 21.24 5.43
CA ALA A 471 4.23 20.88 4.71
C ALA A 471 2.99 21.00 5.60
N MET A 472 3.05 20.48 6.83
CA MET A 472 1.96 20.55 7.80
C MET A 472 1.67 22.00 8.20
N LEU A 473 2.71 22.78 8.49
CA LEU A 473 2.58 24.20 8.82
C LEU A 473 1.90 24.97 7.68
N SER A 474 2.34 24.73 6.44
CA SER A 474 1.80 25.36 5.25
C SER A 474 0.32 25.01 5.06
N SER A 475 -0.05 23.72 5.09
CA SER A 475 -1.43 23.29 4.84
C SER A 475 -2.41 23.85 5.86
N GLU A 476 -2.08 23.78 7.15
CA GLU A 476 -3.00 24.21 8.22
C GLU A 476 -3.14 25.73 8.29
N VAL A 477 -2.02 26.46 8.16
CA VAL A 477 -2.05 27.93 8.15
C VAL A 477 -2.86 28.42 6.94
N SER A 478 -2.68 27.82 5.76
CA SER A 478 -3.44 28.21 4.57
C SER A 478 -4.95 28.00 4.76
N VAL A 479 -5.41 26.87 5.31
CA VAL A 479 -6.84 26.63 5.58
C VAL A 479 -7.40 27.66 6.56
N LEU A 480 -6.72 27.91 7.68
CA LEU A 480 -7.18 28.87 8.68
C LEU A 480 -7.22 30.31 8.14
N LEU A 481 -6.24 30.69 7.31
CA LEU A 481 -6.21 31.99 6.64
C LEU A 481 -7.34 32.14 5.62
N LEU A 482 -7.64 31.08 4.86
CA LEU A 482 -8.79 31.03 3.98
C LEU A 482 -10.08 31.23 4.78
N THR A 483 -10.29 30.47 5.86
CA THR A 483 -11.47 30.65 6.73
C THR A 483 -11.58 32.09 7.23
N TYR A 484 -10.48 32.69 7.70
CA TYR A 484 -10.48 34.08 8.14
C TYR A 484 -10.87 35.07 7.02
N LEU A 485 -10.29 34.92 5.82
CA LEU A 485 -10.60 35.77 4.67
C LEU A 485 -12.08 35.68 4.30
N THR A 486 -12.68 34.49 4.40
CA THR A 486 -14.10 34.28 4.09
C THR A 486 -15.01 34.93 5.14
N LEU A 487 -14.69 34.78 6.42
CA LEU A 487 -15.40 35.42 7.54
C LEU A 487 -15.30 36.95 7.50
N GLU A 488 -14.12 37.50 7.18
CA GLU A 488 -13.93 38.95 7.02
C GLU A 488 -14.91 39.51 5.98
N LYS A 489 -15.05 38.82 4.83
CA LYS A 489 -15.98 39.24 3.77
C LYS A 489 -17.43 39.02 4.14
N PHE A 490 -17.75 37.92 4.81
CA PHE A 490 -19.09 37.66 5.32
C PHE A 490 -19.58 38.80 6.23
N LEU A 491 -18.76 39.23 7.19
CA LEU A 491 -19.11 40.32 8.10
C LEU A 491 -19.35 41.64 7.37
N VAL A 492 -18.51 41.97 6.38
CA VAL A 492 -18.62 43.22 5.62
C VAL A 492 -19.84 43.24 4.69
N ILE A 493 -20.20 42.10 4.07
CA ILE A 493 -21.28 42.02 3.07
C ILE A 493 -22.65 41.83 3.73
N VAL A 494 -22.75 40.97 4.74
CA VAL A 494 -24.04 40.64 5.39
C VAL A 494 -24.42 41.70 6.43
N PHE A 495 -23.45 42.33 7.11
CA PHE A 495 -23.69 43.32 8.17
C PHE A 495 -23.04 44.68 7.89
N PRO A 496 -23.44 45.40 6.82
CA PRO A 496 -22.75 46.61 6.35
C PRO A 496 -22.75 47.78 7.35
N PHE A 497 -23.75 47.86 8.23
CA PHE A 497 -23.93 48.92 9.24
C PHE A 497 -23.54 48.51 10.65
N SER A 498 -23.10 47.28 10.86
CA SER A 498 -22.59 46.88 12.17
C SER A 498 -21.19 47.48 12.38
N ASN A 499 -20.90 47.97 13.59
CA ASN A 499 -19.56 48.45 13.98
C ASN A 499 -18.52 47.32 14.09
N LEU A 500 -18.83 46.11 13.61
CA LEU A 500 -18.02 44.90 13.72
C LEU A 500 -16.90 44.82 12.68
N ARG A 501 -16.44 45.95 12.10
CA ARG A 501 -15.34 45.92 11.12
C ARG A 501 -14.01 45.68 11.85
N PRO A 502 -13.26 44.62 11.49
CA PRO A 502 -11.98 44.36 12.11
C PRO A 502 -11.00 45.50 11.81
N GLY A 503 -10.45 46.10 12.87
CA GLY A 503 -9.43 47.12 12.75
C GLY A 503 -8.08 46.54 12.32
N LYS A 504 -7.16 47.39 11.82
CA LYS A 504 -5.82 46.95 11.39
C LYS A 504 -5.05 46.16 12.47
N ILE A 505 -5.15 46.60 13.72
CA ILE A 505 -4.48 45.95 14.86
C ILE A 505 -5.13 44.59 15.13
N GLN A 506 -6.46 44.52 15.13
CA GLN A 506 -7.20 43.27 15.35
C GLN A 506 -6.88 42.23 14.27
N THR A 507 -6.88 42.62 12.99
CA THR A 507 -6.45 41.74 11.90
C THR A 507 -5.00 41.29 12.05
N GLY A 508 -4.09 42.19 12.42
CA GLY A 508 -2.69 41.82 12.69
C GLY A 508 -2.57 40.76 13.78
N VAL A 509 -3.26 40.94 14.90
CA VAL A 509 -3.30 39.98 16.02
C VAL A 509 -3.86 38.63 15.56
N VAL A 510 -4.98 38.62 14.82
CA VAL A 510 -5.58 37.36 14.33
C VAL A 510 -4.63 36.62 13.39
N LEU A 511 -3.99 37.32 12.45
CA LEU A 511 -3.02 36.71 11.53
C LEU A 511 -1.82 36.12 12.27
N THR A 512 -1.29 36.81 13.29
CA THR A 512 -0.20 36.27 14.12
C THR A 512 -0.65 35.07 14.95
N SER A 513 -1.88 35.07 15.47
CA SER A 513 -2.43 33.94 16.22
C SER A 513 -2.65 32.71 15.33
N ILE A 514 -3.07 32.89 14.08
CA ILE A 514 -3.19 31.78 13.11
C ILE A 514 -1.83 31.14 12.84
N TRP A 515 -0.78 31.94 12.63
CA TRP A 515 0.58 31.43 12.46
C TRP A 515 1.10 30.70 13.70
N LEU A 516 0.85 31.25 14.88
CA LEU A 516 1.23 30.61 16.15
C LEU A 516 0.51 29.27 16.32
N LEU A 517 -0.80 29.21 16.04
CA LEU A 517 -1.58 27.98 16.12
C LEU A 517 -1.08 26.93 15.11
N GLY A 518 -0.83 27.32 13.86
CA GLY A 518 -0.27 26.42 12.85
C GLY A 518 1.12 25.89 13.23
N PHE A 519 1.97 26.74 13.82
CA PHE A 519 3.27 26.30 14.33
C PHE A 519 3.12 25.29 15.46
N ILE A 520 2.21 25.53 16.42
CA ILE A 520 1.93 24.58 17.50
C ILE A 520 1.43 23.24 16.92
N ILE A 521 0.50 23.26 15.97
CA ILE A 521 -0.01 22.05 15.32
C ILE A 521 1.13 21.26 14.64
N ALA A 522 2.02 21.94 13.90
CA ALA A 522 3.14 21.27 13.26
C ALA A 522 4.24 20.82 14.26
N ALA A 523 4.42 21.51 15.39
CA ALA A 523 5.50 21.21 16.34
C ALA A 523 5.15 20.12 17.35
N VAL A 524 3.87 19.96 17.74
CA VAL A 524 3.44 19.00 18.77
C VAL A 524 3.94 17.56 18.50
N PRO A 525 3.85 17.01 17.27
CA PRO A 525 4.34 15.66 16.99
C PRO A 525 5.86 15.50 17.12
N LEU A 526 6.64 16.58 17.07
CA LEU A 526 8.10 16.56 17.23
C LEU A 526 8.55 16.64 18.69
N MET A 527 7.69 17.06 19.63
CA MET A 527 8.08 17.28 21.02
C MET A 527 8.27 16.00 21.82
N ASN A 528 7.57 14.91 21.46
CA ASN A 528 7.56 13.68 22.25
C ASN A 528 7.58 12.43 21.37
N GLU A 529 8.77 11.92 21.11
CA GLU A 529 8.99 10.70 20.31
C GLU A 529 8.37 9.44 20.96
N ASP A 530 8.29 9.39 22.29
CA ASP A 530 7.68 8.25 23.00
C ASP A 530 6.17 8.16 22.76
N VAL A 531 5.50 9.30 22.57
CA VAL A 531 4.05 9.36 22.36
C VAL A 531 3.68 9.28 20.89
N PHE A 532 4.41 9.99 20.02
CA PHE A 532 4.06 10.12 18.59
C PHE A 532 4.92 9.25 17.66
N GLY A 533 6.09 8.77 18.11
CA GLY A 533 7.04 8.07 17.25
C GLY A 533 7.61 8.98 16.16
N ASN A 534 8.05 8.40 15.05
CA ASN A 534 8.54 9.14 13.89
C ASN A 534 7.39 9.66 13.01
N TYR A 535 6.54 10.51 13.57
CA TYR A 535 5.25 10.93 12.99
C TYR A 535 5.33 11.38 11.51
N TYR A 536 6.33 12.20 11.17
CA TYR A 536 6.53 12.66 9.79
C TYR A 536 7.25 11.62 8.93
N GLY A 537 8.17 10.85 9.49
CA GLY A 537 8.99 9.88 8.77
C GLY A 537 8.39 8.48 8.66
N HIS A 538 7.06 8.34 8.68
CA HIS A 538 6.40 7.05 8.49
C HIS A 538 6.31 6.62 7.02
N ASN A 539 6.44 7.56 6.08
CA ASN A 539 6.45 7.30 4.64
C ASN A 539 7.58 8.06 3.93
N GLY A 540 7.87 7.68 2.68
CA GLY A 540 8.93 8.31 1.89
C GLY A 540 8.70 9.80 1.59
N VAL A 541 7.44 10.27 1.55
CA VAL A 541 7.10 11.69 1.24
C VAL A 541 7.04 12.58 2.48
N CYS A 542 7.32 12.03 3.66
CA CYS A 542 7.39 12.74 4.93
C CYS A 542 6.10 13.46 5.35
N PHE A 543 4.91 12.93 5.01
CA PHE A 543 3.62 13.59 5.28
C PHE A 543 2.58 12.65 5.90
N PRO A 544 1.95 13.02 7.05
CA PRO A 544 1.14 12.11 7.88
C PRO A 544 -0.32 11.98 7.42
N LEU A 545 -0.55 11.67 6.13
CA LEU A 545 -1.90 11.46 5.57
C LEU A 545 -2.37 10.01 5.69
N HIS A 546 -1.48 9.05 5.42
CA HIS A 546 -1.79 7.63 5.47
C HIS A 546 -1.49 7.08 6.86
N SER A 547 -2.51 6.58 7.55
CA SER A 547 -2.34 5.93 8.86
C SER A 547 -2.45 4.43 8.72
N ASP A 548 -1.34 3.72 8.91
CA ASP A 548 -1.31 2.25 8.91
C ASP A 548 -2.06 1.69 10.14
N ARG A 549 -2.62 0.48 10.01
CA ARG A 549 -3.50 -0.17 10.99
C ARG A 549 -2.87 -0.39 12.38
N GLN A 550 -1.54 -0.32 12.48
CA GLN A 550 -0.77 -0.55 13.70
C GLN A 550 -0.09 0.70 14.29
N GLU A 551 -0.46 1.91 13.85
CA GLU A 551 0.04 3.14 14.47
C GLU A 551 -0.30 3.25 15.96
N LYS A 552 0.55 3.93 16.73
CA LYS A 552 0.23 4.29 18.11
C LYS A 552 -1.13 5.02 18.12
N PRO A 553 -2.07 4.65 19.01
CA PRO A 553 -3.44 5.18 18.97
C PRO A 553 -3.48 6.71 19.11
N THR A 554 -2.49 7.30 19.79
CA THR A 554 -2.29 8.74 19.95
C THR A 554 -1.99 9.47 18.64
N ALA A 555 -1.05 8.96 17.84
CA ALA A 555 -0.67 9.56 16.55
C ALA A 555 -1.82 9.50 15.53
N LYS A 556 -2.50 8.36 15.48
CA LYS A 556 -3.71 8.17 14.64
C LYS A 556 -4.80 9.15 15.05
N GLY A 557 -5.10 9.26 16.35
CA GLY A 557 -6.08 10.20 16.88
C GLY A 557 -5.76 11.66 16.55
N TYR A 558 -4.47 12.04 16.63
CA TYR A 558 -4.03 13.40 16.30
C TYR A 558 -4.23 13.73 14.82
N SER A 559 -3.79 12.86 13.90
CA SER A 559 -3.97 13.06 12.46
C SER A 559 -5.46 13.18 12.08
N ILE A 560 -6.32 12.35 12.67
CA ILE A 560 -7.78 12.43 12.48
C ILE A 560 -8.33 13.76 13.01
N GLY A 561 -7.92 14.19 14.20
CA GLY A 561 -8.37 15.44 14.81
C GLY A 561 -8.06 16.67 13.95
N ILE A 562 -6.89 16.71 13.32
CA ILE A 562 -6.49 17.83 12.45
C ILE A 562 -7.20 17.74 11.09
N PHE A 563 -6.98 16.66 10.33
CA PHE A 563 -7.46 16.57 8.94
C PHE A 563 -8.96 16.37 8.82
N LEU A 564 -9.62 15.67 9.75
CA LEU A 564 -11.06 15.44 9.72
C LEU A 564 -11.81 16.33 10.71
N GLY A 565 -11.21 16.70 11.84
CA GLY A 565 -11.86 17.59 12.80
C GLY A 565 -11.74 19.05 12.40
N LEU A 566 -10.55 19.63 12.58
CA LEU A 566 -10.29 21.06 12.38
C LEU A 566 -10.58 21.51 10.94
N ASN A 567 -10.08 20.78 9.94
CA ASN A 567 -10.27 21.14 8.53
C ASN A 567 -11.73 21.00 8.07
N LEU A 568 -12.49 20.02 8.60
CA LEU A 568 -13.93 19.92 8.30
C LEU A 568 -14.71 21.07 8.90
N VAL A 569 -14.40 21.48 10.14
CA VAL A 569 -15.04 22.64 10.78
C VAL A 569 -14.74 23.91 9.99
N ALA A 570 -13.49 24.13 9.59
CA ALA A 570 -13.08 25.24 8.74
C ALA A 570 -13.87 25.26 7.42
N PHE A 571 -14.00 24.10 6.76
CA PHE A 571 -14.77 23.95 5.54
C PHE A 571 -16.26 24.26 5.73
N LEU A 572 -16.90 23.77 6.79
CA LEU A 572 -18.31 24.04 7.09
C LEU A 572 -18.56 25.54 7.33
N VAL A 573 -17.65 26.22 8.04
CA VAL A 573 -17.73 27.67 8.27
C VAL A 573 -17.63 28.43 6.95
N ILE A 574 -16.71 28.03 6.06
CA ILE A 574 -16.55 28.61 4.73
C ILE A 574 -17.87 28.47 3.95
N VAL A 575 -18.39 27.25 3.81
CA VAL A 575 -19.63 26.97 3.06
C VAL A 575 -20.80 27.79 3.62
N PHE A 576 -21.00 27.79 4.94
CA PHE A 576 -22.07 28.55 5.59
C PHE A 576 -21.96 30.06 5.32
N SER A 577 -20.75 30.61 5.45
CA SER A 577 -20.47 32.03 5.22
C SER A 577 -20.80 32.44 3.78
N TYR A 578 -20.49 31.58 2.81
CA TYR A 578 -20.78 31.84 1.40
C TYR A 578 -22.25 31.70 1.03
N SER A 579 -22.93 30.65 1.51
CA SER A 579 -24.37 30.52 1.30
C SER A 579 -25.10 31.75 1.82
N SER A 580 -24.70 32.25 2.99
CA SER A 580 -25.27 33.45 3.60
C SER A 580 -24.94 34.73 2.82
N MET A 581 -23.70 34.87 2.34
CA MET A 581 -23.27 36.00 1.51
C MET A 581 -24.07 36.06 0.19
N PHE A 582 -24.21 34.92 -0.50
CA PHE A 582 -24.95 34.84 -1.76
C PHE A 582 -26.44 35.10 -1.56
N TYR A 583 -27.03 34.56 -0.48
CA TYR A 583 -28.42 34.85 -0.10
C TYR A 583 -28.64 36.35 0.15
N SER A 584 -27.72 37.02 0.86
CA SER A 584 -27.80 38.45 1.13
C SER A 584 -27.69 39.29 -0.16
N ILE A 585 -26.83 38.90 -1.10
CA ILE A 585 -26.69 39.57 -2.40
C ILE A 585 -27.95 39.37 -3.24
N TYR A 586 -28.48 38.14 -3.29
CA TYR A 586 -29.72 37.83 -3.99
C TYR A 586 -30.91 38.65 -3.45
N LYS A 587 -31.06 38.69 -2.12
CA LYS A 587 -32.12 39.46 -1.45
C LYS A 587 -32.01 40.96 -1.72
N THR A 588 -30.80 41.51 -1.67
CA THR A 588 -30.55 42.94 -1.93
C THR A 588 -30.75 43.28 -3.42
N GLY A 589 -30.49 42.34 -4.34
CA GLY A 589 -30.69 42.52 -5.78
C GLY A 589 -32.14 42.59 -6.24
N ILE A 590 -33.08 41.95 -5.52
CA ILE A 590 -34.52 42.00 -5.85
C ILE A 590 -35.16 43.33 -5.44
N ASN A 591 -34.67 43.95 -4.35
CA ASN A 591 -35.33 45.12 -3.75
C ASN A 591 -34.82 46.48 -4.27
N ALA A 592 -33.77 46.52 -5.11
CA ALA A 592 -33.14 47.77 -5.55
C ALA A 592 -33.03 47.85 -7.09
N THR A 593 -34.05 48.43 -7.74
CA THR A 593 -34.08 48.64 -9.21
C THR A 593 -33.14 49.75 -9.70
N ASP A 594 -32.72 50.67 -8.83
CA ASP A 594 -31.92 51.86 -9.20
C ASP A 594 -30.39 51.70 -8.95
N LEU A 595 -29.95 50.51 -8.51
CA LEU A 595 -28.56 50.24 -8.12
C LEU A 595 -27.89 49.13 -8.96
N ARG A 596 -28.31 49.00 -10.22
CA ARG A 596 -27.86 47.93 -11.15
C ARG A 596 -26.34 47.91 -11.36
N SER A 597 -25.66 49.06 -11.31
CA SER A 597 -24.20 49.14 -11.45
C SER A 597 -23.42 48.66 -10.23
N ARG A 598 -23.91 48.89 -9.00
CA ARG A 598 -23.29 48.31 -7.79
C ARG A 598 -23.62 46.83 -7.66
N LEU A 599 -24.84 46.42 -8.00
CA LEU A 599 -25.23 45.01 -8.03
C LEU A 599 -24.36 44.19 -8.98
N HIS A 600 -24.03 44.70 -10.18
CA HIS A 600 -23.10 44.03 -11.09
C HIS A 600 -21.68 43.89 -10.53
N LYS A 601 -21.18 44.89 -9.78
CA LYS A 601 -19.89 44.79 -9.08
C LYS A 601 -19.93 43.76 -7.95
N ASP A 602 -20.98 43.77 -7.13
CA ASP A 602 -21.11 42.84 -6.00
C ASP A 602 -21.31 41.39 -6.44
N VAL A 603 -22.06 41.16 -7.53
CA VAL A 603 -22.22 39.84 -8.16
C VAL A 603 -20.92 39.37 -8.81
N ALA A 604 -20.18 40.24 -9.49
CA ALA A 604 -18.87 39.88 -10.05
C ALA A 604 -17.86 39.52 -8.95
N VAL A 605 -17.89 40.24 -7.82
CA VAL A 605 -17.07 39.94 -6.64
C VAL A 605 -17.49 38.61 -6.01
N ALA A 606 -18.78 38.33 -5.87
CA ALA A 606 -19.28 37.07 -5.30
C ALA A 606 -18.96 35.85 -6.18
N ASN A 607 -19.17 35.93 -7.50
CA ASN A 607 -18.83 34.86 -8.44
C ASN A 607 -17.34 34.52 -8.41
N ARG A 608 -16.48 35.53 -8.19
CA ARG A 608 -15.04 35.32 -8.05
C ARG A 608 -14.69 34.53 -6.79
N PHE A 609 -15.31 34.84 -5.66
CA PHE A 609 -15.11 34.09 -4.43
C PHE A 609 -15.72 32.69 -4.49
N PHE A 610 -16.82 32.50 -5.23
CA PHE A 610 -17.38 31.17 -5.48
C PHE A 610 -16.36 30.23 -6.11
N PHE A 611 -15.63 30.67 -7.15
CA PHE A 611 -14.60 29.82 -7.77
C PHE A 611 -13.43 29.50 -6.84
N ILE A 612 -13.04 30.43 -5.95
CA ILE A 612 -12.00 30.20 -4.93
C ILE A 612 -12.40 29.08 -3.97
N VAL A 613 -13.63 29.16 -3.46
CA VAL A 613 -14.15 28.20 -2.48
C VAL A 613 -14.43 26.86 -3.13
N PHE A 614 -14.94 26.88 -4.35
CA PHE A 614 -15.22 25.68 -5.10
C PHE A 614 -13.94 24.90 -5.42
N SER A 615 -12.85 25.58 -5.81
CA SER A 615 -11.56 24.91 -6.02
C SER A 615 -10.99 24.32 -4.73
N ASP A 616 -11.09 25.03 -3.61
CA ASP A 616 -10.63 24.54 -2.31
C ASP A 616 -11.48 23.32 -1.85
N ALA A 617 -12.81 23.40 -1.97
CA ALA A 617 -13.74 22.30 -1.68
C ALA A 617 -13.38 21.02 -2.46
N LEU A 618 -13.11 21.15 -3.76
CA LEU A 618 -12.73 20.02 -4.61
C LEU A 618 -11.41 19.38 -4.18
N CYS A 619 -10.48 20.15 -3.62
CA CYS A 619 -9.20 19.62 -3.12
C CYS A 619 -9.34 18.89 -1.78
N TRP A 620 -10.29 19.31 -0.93
CA TRP A 620 -10.49 18.71 0.40
C TRP A 620 -11.40 17.47 0.40
N ILE A 621 -12.35 17.34 -0.54
CA ILE A 621 -13.24 16.17 -0.64
C ILE A 621 -12.45 14.83 -0.67
N PRO A 622 -11.40 14.66 -1.52
CA PRO A 622 -10.61 13.43 -1.52
C PRO A 622 -9.90 13.16 -0.20
N ILE A 623 -9.43 14.20 0.49
CA ILE A 623 -8.72 14.09 1.78
C ILE A 623 -9.69 13.58 2.86
N PHE A 624 -10.89 14.15 2.94
CA PHE A 624 -11.92 13.69 3.87
C PHE A 624 -12.34 12.25 3.58
N LEU A 625 -12.51 11.89 2.31
CA LEU A 625 -12.88 10.53 1.91
C LEU A 625 -11.82 9.51 2.32
N VAL A 626 -10.54 9.78 2.05
CA VAL A 626 -9.42 8.91 2.47
C VAL A 626 -9.38 8.75 4.00
N LYS A 627 -9.60 9.83 4.76
CA LYS A 627 -9.61 9.76 6.24
C LYS A 627 -10.84 9.03 6.80
N ILE A 628 -12.02 9.15 6.18
CA ILE A 628 -13.21 8.39 6.57
C ILE A 628 -13.00 6.89 6.28
N LEU A 629 -12.44 6.54 5.12
CA LEU A 629 -12.10 5.15 4.80
C LEU A 629 -11.09 4.56 5.78
N SER A 630 -10.11 5.36 6.23
CA SER A 630 -9.15 4.97 7.27
C SER A 630 -9.81 4.74 8.64
N LEU A 631 -10.91 5.46 8.97
CA LEU A 631 -11.72 5.21 10.16
C LEU A 631 -12.52 3.90 10.07
N LEU A 632 -12.97 3.53 8.86
CA LEU A 632 -13.69 2.28 8.61
C LEU A 632 -12.76 1.05 8.51
N GLU A 633 -11.46 1.21 8.80
CA GLU A 633 -10.42 0.17 8.71
C GLU A 633 -10.30 -0.49 7.33
N VAL A 634 -10.63 0.24 6.26
CA VAL A 634 -10.43 -0.23 4.89
C VAL A 634 -8.97 -0.04 4.49
N GLU A 635 -8.36 -1.07 3.89
CA GLU A 635 -6.99 -0.98 3.37
C GLU A 635 -6.93 -0.04 2.16
N ILE A 636 -6.17 1.05 2.29
CA ILE A 636 -6.01 2.07 1.24
C ILE A 636 -4.66 1.85 0.56
N PRO A 637 -4.62 1.64 -0.77
CA PRO A 637 -3.36 1.57 -1.49
C PRO A 637 -2.52 2.84 -1.30
N GLY A 638 -1.23 2.69 -0.94
CA GLY A 638 -0.32 3.83 -0.75
C GLY A 638 -0.16 4.73 -1.98
N THR A 639 -0.44 4.20 -3.18
CA THR A 639 -0.52 4.97 -4.43
C THR A 639 -1.50 6.14 -4.32
N ILE A 640 -2.70 5.92 -3.77
CA ILE A 640 -3.73 6.96 -3.64
C ILE A 640 -3.25 8.08 -2.70
N SER A 641 -2.67 7.70 -1.56
CA SER A 641 -2.12 8.68 -0.61
C SER A 641 -1.01 9.53 -1.23
N SER A 642 -0.19 8.96 -2.11
CA SER A 642 0.85 9.69 -2.85
C SER A 642 0.27 10.76 -3.77
N TRP A 643 -0.74 10.39 -4.56
CA TRP A 643 -1.43 11.33 -5.46
C TRP A 643 -2.07 12.47 -4.68
N VAL A 644 -2.65 12.18 -3.52
CA VAL A 644 -3.24 13.23 -2.68
C VAL A 644 -2.17 14.21 -2.20
N VAL A 645 -1.04 13.72 -1.65
CA VAL A 645 0.01 14.59 -1.07
C VAL A 645 0.79 15.36 -2.13
N ILE A 646 1.13 14.71 -3.25
CA ILE A 646 2.01 15.30 -4.27
C ILE A 646 1.23 16.18 -5.26
N PHE A 647 -0.04 15.85 -5.52
CA PHE A 647 -0.83 16.50 -6.56
C PHE A 647 -2.01 17.28 -5.99
N ILE A 648 -2.92 16.63 -5.26
CA ILE A 648 -4.19 17.28 -4.83
C ILE A 648 -3.96 18.38 -3.80
N LEU A 649 -3.17 18.12 -2.77
CA LEU A 649 -2.95 19.07 -1.68
C LEU A 649 -2.22 20.35 -2.18
N PRO A 650 -1.18 20.27 -3.03
CA PRO A 650 -0.52 21.46 -3.58
C PRO A 650 -1.31 22.21 -4.66
N ILE A 651 -2.32 21.59 -5.29
CA ILE A 651 -3.18 22.27 -6.28
C ILE A 651 -3.84 23.50 -5.67
N ASN A 652 -4.28 23.42 -4.41
CA ASN A 652 -4.89 24.53 -3.73
C ASN A 652 -3.94 25.75 -3.68
N SER A 653 -2.72 25.54 -3.17
CA SER A 653 -1.66 26.55 -3.10
C SER A 653 -1.19 27.05 -4.48
N ALA A 654 -1.33 26.24 -5.53
CA ALA A 654 -0.97 26.61 -6.91
C ALA A 654 -2.04 27.49 -7.59
N LEU A 655 -3.32 27.22 -7.30
CA LEU A 655 -4.45 27.96 -7.88
C LEU A 655 -4.71 29.30 -7.17
N ASN A 656 -4.36 29.41 -5.88
CA ASN A 656 -4.53 30.63 -5.09
C ASN A 656 -4.01 31.90 -5.81
N PRO A 657 -2.77 31.97 -6.33
CA PRO A 657 -2.29 33.11 -7.11
C PRO A 657 -3.19 33.54 -8.27
N ILE A 658 -3.67 32.56 -9.05
CA ILE A 658 -4.51 32.75 -10.23
C ILE A 658 -5.86 33.34 -9.81
N LEU A 659 -6.48 32.74 -8.81
CA LEU A 659 -7.80 33.11 -8.33
C LEU A 659 -7.79 34.46 -7.59
N TYR A 660 -6.72 34.78 -6.84
CA TYR A 660 -6.59 36.03 -6.10
C TYR A 660 -6.05 37.21 -6.91
N THR A 661 -5.41 36.99 -8.06
CA THR A 661 -4.72 38.08 -8.77
C THR A 661 -5.09 38.15 -10.25
N LEU A 662 -5.06 37.04 -11.00
CA LEU A 662 -5.29 37.05 -12.45
C LEU A 662 -6.74 37.31 -12.84
N THR A 663 -7.69 36.96 -11.97
CA THR A 663 -9.13 37.20 -12.20
C THR A 663 -9.58 38.65 -11.91
N THR A 664 -8.68 39.54 -11.49
CA THR A 664 -9.03 40.95 -11.27
C THR A 664 -9.02 41.74 -12.57
N SER A 665 -10.07 42.54 -12.82
CA SER A 665 -10.14 43.46 -13.97
C SER A 665 -8.94 44.41 -14.05
N PHE A 666 -8.43 44.81 -12.88
CA PHE A 666 -7.25 45.66 -12.76
C PHE A 666 -5.96 45.00 -13.25
N PHE A 667 -5.78 43.70 -13.03
CA PHE A 667 -4.61 42.97 -13.56
C PHE A 667 -4.67 42.84 -15.08
N ARG A 668 -5.87 42.57 -15.62
CA ARG A 668 -6.09 42.51 -17.07
C ARG A 668 -5.72 43.84 -17.75
N GLU A 669 -6.12 44.97 -17.17
CA GLU A 669 -5.77 46.30 -17.67
C GLU A 669 -4.26 46.59 -17.59
N GLN A 670 -3.58 46.21 -16.51
CA GLN A 670 -2.13 46.43 -16.37
C GLN A 670 -1.29 45.50 -17.26
N VAL A 671 -1.71 44.26 -17.45
CA VAL A 671 -1.07 43.35 -18.42
C VAL A 671 -1.30 43.82 -19.84
N GLU A 672 -2.51 44.31 -20.17
CA GLU A 672 -2.76 44.95 -21.47
C GLU A 672 -1.85 46.17 -21.68
N LEU A 673 -1.65 47.00 -20.64
CA LEU A 673 -0.70 48.14 -20.70
C LEU A 673 0.76 47.72 -20.83
N LEU A 674 1.19 46.65 -20.16
CA LEU A 674 2.56 46.10 -20.26
C LEU A 674 2.79 45.42 -21.61
N LEU A 675 1.83 44.67 -22.14
CA LEU A 675 1.84 44.09 -23.48
C LEU A 675 1.88 45.19 -24.54
N CYS A 676 1.12 46.27 -24.37
CA CYS A 676 1.16 47.45 -25.25
C CYS A 676 2.54 48.16 -25.21
N ARG A 677 3.17 48.28 -24.03
CA ARG A 677 4.53 48.82 -23.92
C ARG A 677 5.58 47.90 -24.54
N TRP A 678 5.39 46.59 -24.43
CA TRP A 678 6.30 45.59 -24.98
C TRP A 678 6.20 45.52 -26.50
N GLN A 679 5.00 45.57 -27.08
CA GLN A 679 4.79 45.72 -28.52
C GLN A 679 5.37 47.02 -29.11
N ARG A 680 5.60 48.06 -28.29
CA ARG A 680 6.23 49.33 -28.72
C ARG A 680 7.77 49.34 -28.76
N ARG A 681 8.46 48.25 -28.44
CA ARG A 681 9.92 48.10 -28.70
C ARG A 681 10.11 46.86 -29.57
N PRO A 682 10.54 46.94 -30.86
CA PRO A 682 11.55 47.87 -31.41
C PRO A 682 11.30 48.37 -32.87
N ILE A 683 11.05 49.66 -33.10
CA ILE A 683 11.39 50.35 -34.37
C ILE A 683 11.74 51.82 -34.06
N LEU A 684 12.94 52.07 -33.52
CA LEU A 684 13.58 53.38 -33.67
C LEU A 684 15.09 53.24 -33.46
N LYS A 685 15.80 52.86 -34.52
CA LYS A 685 17.23 53.10 -34.69
C LYS A 685 17.52 53.24 -36.18
N LYS A 686 18.24 54.32 -36.52
CA LYS A 686 18.49 54.96 -37.84
C LYS A 686 17.40 55.99 -38.20
N ASP A 687 17.67 57.29 -38.36
CA ASP A 687 18.90 57.98 -38.76
C ASP A 687 19.14 59.32 -38.02
N HIS A 688 20.39 59.77 -38.11
CA HIS A 688 20.98 60.91 -37.45
C HIS A 688 21.00 62.16 -38.36
N LYS A 689 20.89 63.34 -37.74
CA LYS A 689 21.35 64.71 -38.14
C LYS A 689 20.39 65.62 -38.96
N SER A 690 19.92 66.70 -38.33
CA SER A 690 20.42 68.08 -38.54
C SER A 690 19.73 69.10 -37.61
N LEU A 691 20.31 70.30 -37.55
CA LEU A 691 20.28 71.35 -36.52
C LEU A 691 18.97 72.18 -36.36
N THR A 692 18.90 72.83 -35.18
CA THR A 692 18.29 74.15 -34.82
C THR A 692 16.78 74.34 -34.83
N SER A 693 16.19 74.52 -33.65
CA SER A 693 15.70 75.84 -33.14
C SER A 693 14.76 75.64 -31.95
N SER A 694 14.92 76.49 -30.96
CA SER A 694 14.15 76.61 -29.73
C SER A 694 12.70 77.06 -29.94
N THR A 695 11.75 76.35 -29.34
CA THR A 695 10.50 76.96 -28.83
C THR A 695 9.90 76.09 -27.73
N ILE A 696 9.73 76.70 -26.56
CA ILE A 696 8.94 76.20 -25.44
C ILE A 696 7.48 76.20 -25.88
N PHE A 697 6.81 75.06 -25.83
CA PHE A 697 5.35 74.97 -25.85
C PHE A 697 4.89 74.06 -24.71
N MET A 698 4.25 74.67 -23.71
CA MET A 698 3.36 73.97 -22.80
C MET A 698 2.10 73.61 -23.58
N GLU A 699 1.72 72.34 -23.63
CA GLU A 699 0.38 71.97 -24.10
C GLU A 699 -0.23 70.88 -23.22
N THR A 700 -1.29 71.30 -22.54
CA THR A 700 -2.30 70.52 -21.85
C THR A 700 -3.16 69.76 -22.86
N SER A 701 -3.20 68.42 -22.78
CA SER A 701 -4.40 67.58 -22.96
C SER A 701 -4.01 66.12 -23.22
N ARG A 702 -4.41 65.22 -22.32
CA ARG A 702 -4.41 63.77 -22.59
C ARG A 702 -5.77 63.42 -23.20
N ALA A 703 -5.81 63.26 -24.53
CA ALA A 703 -6.93 62.62 -25.22
C ALA A 703 -6.79 61.08 -25.16
N PRO A 704 -7.90 60.33 -25.03
CA PRO A 704 -7.91 58.87 -24.91
C PRO A 704 -7.93 58.20 -26.30
N CYS A 705 -7.21 57.09 -26.47
CA CYS A 705 -7.32 56.29 -27.69
C CYS A 705 -7.35 54.79 -27.36
N CYS A 706 -8.56 54.23 -27.33
CA CYS A 706 -8.88 52.84 -27.65
C CYS A 706 -10.40 52.76 -27.91
N GLN A 707 -10.80 52.82 -29.18
CA GLN A 707 -12.18 52.52 -29.58
C GLN A 707 -12.34 51.01 -29.78
N GLN A 708 -13.45 50.49 -29.24
CA GLN A 708 -13.91 49.12 -29.30
C GLN A 708 -14.06 48.60 -30.73
N LEU A 709 -13.62 47.38 -30.99
CA LEU A 709 -14.14 46.55 -32.08
C LEU A 709 -15.58 46.17 -31.74
N THR A 710 -16.56 46.87 -32.30
CA THR A 710 -17.98 46.50 -32.25
C THR A 710 -18.43 45.84 -33.56
N TYR A 711 -19.03 44.67 -33.40
CA TYR A 711 -20.19 44.16 -34.14
C TYR A 711 -20.11 44.04 -35.67
N LEU A 712 -19.96 42.78 -36.14
CA LEU A 712 -20.35 42.35 -37.49
C LEU A 712 -21.88 42.44 -37.62
N GLN A 713 -22.33 43.32 -38.50
CA GLN A 713 -23.74 43.60 -38.80
C GLN A 713 -24.25 42.61 -39.86
N ARG A 714 -25.37 41.94 -39.53
CA ARG A 714 -26.16 41.09 -40.43
C ARG A 714 -26.91 42.02 -41.41
N VAL A 715 -26.47 42.10 -42.66
CA VAL A 715 -27.13 42.89 -43.70
C VAL A 715 -28.18 42.04 -44.41
N SER A 716 -29.43 42.47 -44.32
CA SER A 716 -30.58 42.05 -45.13
C SER A 716 -30.51 42.71 -46.52
N LEU A 717 -30.44 41.91 -47.58
CA LEU A 717 -30.61 42.39 -48.96
C LEU A 717 -32.08 42.21 -49.40
N THR A 718 -32.74 43.32 -49.73
CA THR A 718 -33.88 43.34 -50.64
C THR A 718 -33.56 44.25 -51.82
N THR A 719 -33.58 43.64 -53.01
CA THR A 719 -33.88 44.17 -54.35
C THR A 719 -32.99 45.27 -54.96
N ALA A 720 -32.17 44.87 -55.95
CA ALA A 720 -32.31 45.31 -57.35
C ALA A 720 -31.30 44.55 -58.27
N ASP A 721 -31.86 43.74 -59.16
CA ASP A 721 -31.31 43.17 -60.42
C ASP A 721 -30.92 44.33 -61.40
N PRO A 722 -30.28 44.15 -62.58
CA PRO A 722 -29.71 42.98 -63.24
C PRO A 722 -28.28 43.20 -63.81
N ARG A 723 -27.78 42.18 -64.52
CA ARG A 723 -26.79 42.26 -65.61
C ARG A 723 -25.30 42.31 -65.21
N TYR A 724 -24.65 41.17 -65.48
CA TYR A 724 -23.22 41.01 -65.83
C TYR A 724 -22.16 41.23 -64.73
N ALA A 725 -21.59 40.13 -64.24
CA ALA A 725 -20.16 39.76 -64.26
C ALA A 725 -19.82 38.84 -63.09
#